data_AF-A0A938RCZ4-F1
#
_entry.id   AF-A0A938RCZ4-F1
#
_cell.length_a   1.000
_cell.length_b   1.000
_cell.length_c   1.000
_cell.angle_alpha   90.00
_cell.angle_beta   90.00
_cell.angle_gamma   90.00
#
_symmetry.space_group_name_H-M   'P 1'
#
loop_
_entity.id
_entity.type
_entity.pdbx_description
1 polymer ?
#
loop_
_entity_poly.entity_id
_entity_poly.type
_entity_poly.pdbx_seq_one_letter_code
_entity_poly.pdbx_strand_id
1 'polypeptide(L)'
;MSKGRNYQSTKYREHLRILRKLNDEGPPDSEADDNERFVHAQCARYLSNILCAGVSLDKNAVKLLAWIVGNDISSLFDCLKKIGGAKAEKKINEILEEDLIEDADDFAGAVMRVAQVCSASARHKLQKTCVALLQEKARNFLEDSAACIGKNIQSLKATFNATDREVDLCLFVFINETFNEADGYFNDILRCLRFEGRKYLRWALGLTQADLDAIINCNLRKAGMIEYDSQCFSISGELSNILGNDSPDFVIKEFCELKPGNTVNLKHHIITPQQTCHILSLLGKKPDKSTHILLYGPPGTGKTSFAQGIAARLDLPAYEIRRPDDSNSTSCRRAALIACYNLTCAGERGSLIIVDEADTILNTEKGGFFFFGKSSVESRDKAWLNYYMDQPGARVIWIVNDASDIDPSVMRRFAFSAYFSNFNRTQRVVLWNTVLERRGAARLLNEQQVASLASQYSVSAGVIDLAVEKAAEIAPAQAEGFYSAVCMGIEAHTKLVAGGHTPARREKTEKAYSLKGLNINGDLQGLMSHVEAYDSYLKDPDSDLNVCMNILFYGPPGTGKSELARYIAEHLGRELMVRRASDLISKWVGESEQNIAKVFAEAGQSGAVLVIDEADSFIFSRDTAVRSWETMQVNEFLTQMERFRGILICTTNRMTGIDEASIRRFSRKIEFNFLTPQGAEIFYIKLCAPLTAWPLDKKSRERLRGTLDLAPGDFKTVRDRYCLFKPDTINHQMLVGALEEEAVMKTANTGKKIIGFTAQGKEKTV
;
A
#
# COMPACT_ATOMS: atom_id res chain seq x y z
N MET A 1 0.35 -80.58 40.35
CA MET A 1 1.17 -79.67 39.50
C MET A 1 0.85 -79.95 38.03
N SER A 2 0.06 -79.11 37.35
CA SER A 2 0.07 -78.94 35.86
C SER A 2 -1.07 -78.08 35.29
N LYS A 3 -2.11 -77.70 36.07
CA LYS A 3 -3.20 -76.85 35.56
C LYS A 3 -3.09 -75.34 35.86
N GLY A 4 -2.20 -74.92 36.76
CA GLY A 4 -2.03 -73.51 37.15
C GLY A 4 -1.07 -72.67 36.30
N ARG A 5 -0.16 -73.30 35.54
CA ARG A 5 0.85 -72.57 34.72
C ARG A 5 0.36 -72.18 33.32
N ASN A 6 -0.66 -72.86 32.79
CA ASN A 6 -1.19 -72.56 31.45
C ASN A 6 -2.23 -71.42 31.44
N TYR A 7 -2.86 -71.08 32.57
CA TYR A 7 -3.85 -69.98 32.61
C TYR A 7 -3.17 -68.60 32.70
N GLN A 8 -2.10 -68.48 33.50
CA GLN A 8 -1.27 -67.26 33.58
C GLN A 8 -0.52 -66.97 32.26
N SER A 9 -0.14 -68.01 31.51
CA SER A 9 0.48 -67.88 30.18
C SER A 9 -0.47 -67.32 29.11
N THR A 10 -1.78 -67.55 29.22
CA THR A 10 -2.77 -67.12 28.22
C THR A 10 -3.23 -65.69 28.48
N LYS A 11 -3.53 -65.32 29.73
CA LYS A 11 -3.80 -63.91 30.12
C LYS A 11 -2.60 -62.99 29.87
N TYR A 12 -1.36 -63.46 30.10
CA TYR A 12 -0.16 -62.68 29.80
C TYR A 12 0.03 -62.44 28.29
N ARG A 13 -0.34 -63.41 27.44
CA ARG A 13 -0.35 -63.26 25.97
C ARG A 13 -1.48 -62.39 25.46
N GLU A 14 -2.59 -62.32 26.19
CA GLU A 14 -3.74 -61.45 25.93
C GLU A 14 -3.47 -60.01 26.36
N HIS A 15 -2.72 -59.81 27.45
CA HIS A 15 -2.16 -58.51 27.86
C HIS A 15 -1.06 -57.98 26.94
N LEU A 16 -0.20 -58.85 26.40
CA LEU A 16 0.70 -58.51 25.28
C LEU A 16 -0.09 -58.15 23.99
N ARG A 17 -1.35 -58.57 23.89
CA ARG A 17 -2.27 -58.22 22.80
C ARG A 17 -2.95 -56.86 23.02
N ILE A 18 -3.17 -56.47 24.28
CA ILE A 18 -3.67 -55.16 24.70
C ILE A 18 -2.56 -54.11 24.65
N LEU A 19 -1.34 -54.44 25.06
CA LEU A 19 -0.13 -53.65 24.78
C LEU A 19 0.09 -53.48 23.26
N ARG A 20 -0.30 -54.47 22.45
CA ARG A 20 -0.37 -54.34 20.98
C ARG A 20 -1.54 -53.51 20.45
N LYS A 21 -2.61 -53.29 21.22
CA LYS A 21 -3.69 -52.35 20.87
C LYS A 21 -3.36 -50.92 21.28
N LEU A 22 -2.64 -50.74 22.39
CA LEU A 22 -1.96 -49.47 22.73
C LEU A 22 -0.90 -49.11 21.67
N ASN A 23 -0.33 -50.11 21.00
CA ASN A 23 0.49 -49.94 19.79
C ASN A 23 -0.31 -49.58 18.51
N ASP A 24 -1.64 -49.60 18.51
CA ASP A 24 -2.49 -49.18 17.37
C ASP A 24 -3.00 -47.72 17.55
N GLU A 25 -2.86 -47.12 18.74
CA GLU A 25 -3.23 -45.70 19.00
C GLU A 25 -2.08 -44.71 18.77
N GLY A 26 -0.84 -45.21 18.60
CA GLY A 26 0.26 -44.47 17.99
C GLY A 26 0.81 -45.29 16.83
N PRO A 27 1.16 -44.70 15.68
CA PRO A 27 1.53 -45.48 14.51
C PRO A 27 2.74 -46.38 14.85
N PRO A 28 2.76 -47.65 14.40
CA PRO A 28 3.95 -48.49 14.55
C PRO A 28 5.17 -47.76 13.95
N ASP A 29 6.39 -48.06 14.45
CA ASP A 29 7.66 -47.52 13.89
C ASP A 29 7.81 -47.73 12.36
N SER A 30 6.93 -48.51 11.72
CA SER A 30 6.83 -48.70 10.26
C SER A 30 5.78 -47.83 9.54
N GLU A 31 4.84 -47.19 10.24
CA GLU A 31 3.77 -46.34 9.67
C GLU A 31 3.88 -44.85 10.06
N ALA A 32 4.68 -44.50 11.09
CA ALA A 32 4.93 -43.09 11.43
C ALA A 32 5.69 -42.38 10.29
N ASP A 33 5.15 -41.25 9.82
CA ASP A 33 5.82 -40.38 8.84
C ASP A 33 7.16 -39.88 9.40
N ASP A 34 8.13 -39.60 8.52
CA ASP A 34 9.48 -39.19 8.90
C ASP A 34 9.47 -37.96 9.83
N ASN A 35 8.47 -37.10 9.69
CA ASN A 35 8.21 -35.93 10.54
C ASN A 35 7.81 -36.31 11.97
N GLU A 36 6.93 -37.30 12.18
CA GLU A 36 6.52 -37.75 13.51
C GLU A 36 7.68 -38.42 14.24
N ARG A 37 8.48 -39.24 13.54
CA ARG A 37 9.69 -39.85 14.12
C ARG A 37 10.69 -38.80 14.57
N PHE A 38 10.86 -37.74 13.77
CA PHE A 38 11.70 -36.59 14.14
C PHE A 38 11.18 -35.90 15.41
N VAL A 39 9.87 -35.67 15.52
CA VAL A 39 9.25 -35.07 16.71
C VAL A 39 9.43 -35.96 17.95
N HIS A 40 9.22 -37.27 17.82
CA HIS A 40 9.46 -38.24 18.91
C HIS A 40 10.91 -38.21 19.37
N ALA A 41 11.87 -38.12 18.45
CA ALA A 41 13.30 -38.00 18.77
C ALA A 41 13.61 -36.75 19.62
N GLN A 42 13.00 -35.62 19.27
CA GLN A 42 13.19 -34.36 19.99
C GLN A 42 12.53 -34.40 21.37
N CYS A 43 11.29 -34.89 21.45
CA CYS A 43 10.60 -35.11 22.72
C CYS A 43 11.38 -36.07 23.64
N ALA A 44 11.97 -37.13 23.08
CA ALA A 44 12.83 -38.06 23.81
C ALA A 44 14.04 -37.35 24.42
N ARG A 45 14.72 -36.50 23.64
CA ARG A 45 15.83 -35.67 24.12
C ARG A 45 15.38 -34.73 25.23
N TYR A 46 14.31 -33.96 25.02
CA TYR A 46 13.79 -33.00 26.00
C TYR A 46 13.42 -33.67 27.33
N LEU A 47 12.66 -34.76 27.28
CA LEU A 47 12.26 -35.51 28.47
C LEU A 47 13.46 -36.14 29.18
N SER A 48 14.42 -36.70 28.43
CA SER A 48 15.63 -37.27 29.02
C SER A 48 16.44 -36.23 29.79
N ASN A 49 16.59 -35.02 29.25
CA ASN A 49 17.32 -33.93 29.90
C ASN A 49 16.63 -33.48 31.19
N ILE A 50 15.30 -33.35 31.17
CA ILE A 50 14.51 -32.99 32.37
C ILE A 50 14.65 -34.05 33.47
N LEU A 51 14.57 -35.34 33.12
CA LEU A 51 14.72 -36.44 34.07
C LEU A 51 16.17 -36.54 34.62
N CYS A 52 17.18 -36.24 33.80
CA CYS A 52 18.57 -36.15 34.24
C CYS A 52 18.81 -34.98 35.21
N ALA A 53 18.10 -33.87 35.03
CA ALA A 53 18.19 -32.69 35.90
C ALA A 53 17.54 -32.88 37.29
N GLY A 54 16.88 -34.02 37.52
CA GLY A 54 16.38 -34.43 38.84
C GLY A 54 14.86 -34.32 39.02
N VAL A 55 14.10 -34.09 37.95
CA VAL A 55 12.63 -34.20 38.01
C VAL A 55 12.25 -35.66 38.19
N SER A 56 11.37 -35.95 39.15
CA SER A 56 10.90 -37.31 39.42
C SER A 56 9.98 -37.80 38.31
N LEU A 57 10.13 -39.07 37.94
CA LEU A 57 9.20 -39.74 37.03
C LEU A 57 7.79 -39.81 37.66
N ASP A 58 6.82 -39.12 37.06
CA ASP A 58 5.41 -39.10 37.48
C ASP A 58 4.50 -39.74 36.42
N LYS A 59 3.18 -39.81 36.70
CA LYS A 59 2.21 -40.44 35.78
C LYS A 59 2.25 -39.79 34.38
N ASN A 60 2.29 -38.46 34.32
CA ASN A 60 2.24 -37.74 33.05
C ASN A 60 3.55 -37.91 32.25
N ALA A 61 4.71 -37.97 32.93
CA ALA A 61 5.99 -38.27 32.30
C ALA A 61 6.01 -39.69 31.70
N VAL A 62 5.37 -40.66 32.38
CA VAL A 62 5.23 -42.04 31.86
C VAL A 62 4.27 -42.08 30.67
N LYS A 63 3.19 -41.29 30.69
CA LYS A 63 2.27 -41.16 29.55
C LYS A 63 2.98 -40.59 28.32
N LEU A 64 3.76 -39.53 28.47
CA LEU A 64 4.57 -38.98 27.38
C LEU A 64 5.64 -39.98 26.91
N LEU A 65 6.29 -40.69 27.84
CA LEU A 65 7.26 -41.73 27.50
C LEU A 65 6.61 -42.85 26.67
N ALA A 66 5.38 -43.24 27.00
CA ALA A 66 4.62 -44.25 26.27
C ALA A 66 4.43 -43.86 24.81
N TRP A 67 4.02 -42.61 24.57
CA TRP A 67 3.83 -42.05 23.24
C TRP A 67 5.15 -41.99 22.44
N ILE A 68 6.26 -41.57 23.05
CA ILE A 68 7.57 -41.47 22.39
C ILE A 68 8.16 -42.84 22.03
N VAL A 69 8.05 -43.81 22.93
CA VAL A 69 8.78 -45.10 22.85
C VAL A 69 7.95 -46.17 22.13
N GLY A 70 6.63 -46.03 22.09
CA GLY A 70 5.73 -46.92 21.34
C GLY A 70 5.92 -48.40 21.68
N ASN A 71 6.21 -49.22 20.67
CA ASN A 71 6.35 -50.68 20.77
C ASN A 71 7.36 -51.17 21.83
N ASP A 72 8.38 -50.38 22.14
CA ASP A 72 9.43 -50.74 23.11
C ASP A 72 8.96 -50.61 24.57
N ILE A 73 7.75 -50.11 24.82
CA ILE A 73 7.16 -49.95 26.16
C ILE A 73 6.94 -51.29 26.88
N SER A 74 6.84 -52.40 26.13
CA SER A 74 6.73 -53.75 26.70
C SER A 74 7.97 -54.10 27.54
N SER A 75 9.13 -53.55 27.18
CA SER A 75 10.38 -53.74 27.93
C SER A 75 10.38 -53.07 29.31
N LEU A 76 9.49 -52.10 29.54
CA LEU A 76 9.41 -51.30 30.76
C LEU A 76 8.81 -52.12 31.92
N PHE A 77 7.79 -52.94 31.66
CA PHE A 77 7.27 -53.90 32.65
C PHE A 77 8.30 -54.98 33.00
N ASP A 78 9.06 -55.47 32.03
CA ASP A 78 10.12 -56.44 32.28
C ASP A 78 11.28 -55.84 33.08
N CYS A 79 11.61 -54.56 32.84
CA CYS A 79 12.55 -53.82 33.67
C CYS A 79 12.00 -53.64 35.09
N LEU A 80 10.72 -53.31 35.26
CA LEU A 80 10.08 -53.17 36.57
C LEU A 80 10.08 -54.48 37.36
N LYS A 81 9.82 -55.63 36.72
CA LYS A 81 9.94 -56.96 37.33
C LYS A 81 11.37 -57.21 37.84
N LYS A 82 12.39 -56.92 37.01
CA LYS A 82 13.80 -57.10 37.35
C LYS A 82 14.28 -56.17 38.47
N ILE A 83 13.76 -54.94 38.53
CA ILE A 83 14.24 -53.90 39.45
C ILE A 83 13.47 -53.92 40.79
N GLY A 84 12.18 -54.23 40.77
CA GLY A 84 11.29 -54.21 41.94
C GLY A 84 11.14 -55.55 42.68
N GLY A 85 11.66 -56.65 42.11
CA GLY A 85 11.64 -57.98 42.73
C GLY A 85 10.23 -58.55 42.96
N ALA A 86 10.09 -59.50 43.89
CA ALA A 86 8.85 -60.25 44.10
C ALA A 86 7.63 -59.39 44.45
N LYS A 87 7.82 -58.21 45.08
CA LYS A 87 6.73 -57.28 45.41
C LYS A 87 6.17 -56.58 44.17
N ALA A 88 7.05 -56.15 43.26
CA ALA A 88 6.64 -55.56 42.00
C ALA A 88 6.03 -56.60 41.07
N GLU A 89 6.59 -57.81 41.02
CA GLU A 89 6.05 -58.92 40.23
C GLU A 89 4.65 -59.32 40.68
N LYS A 90 4.42 -59.44 41.99
CA LYS A 90 3.08 -59.66 42.54
C LYS A 90 2.12 -58.54 42.14
N LYS A 91 2.54 -57.27 42.26
CA LYS A 91 1.67 -56.13 41.94
C LYS A 91 1.36 -56.01 40.45
N ILE A 92 2.32 -56.35 39.58
CA ILE A 92 2.11 -56.43 38.13
C ILE A 92 1.09 -57.53 37.83
N ASN A 93 1.22 -58.72 38.41
CA ASN A 93 0.27 -59.81 38.19
C ASN A 93 -1.15 -59.46 38.69
N GLU A 94 -1.28 -58.75 39.83
CA GLU A 94 -2.57 -58.23 40.30
C GLU A 94 -3.20 -57.27 39.27
N ILE A 95 -2.44 -56.30 38.76
CA ILE A 95 -2.94 -55.32 37.79
C ILE A 95 -3.32 -55.98 36.45
N LEU A 96 -2.55 -56.99 36.01
CA LEU A 96 -2.85 -57.78 34.81
C LEU A 96 -4.03 -58.75 35.02
N GLU A 97 -4.37 -59.12 36.25
CA GLU A 97 -5.55 -59.96 36.52
C GLU A 97 -6.85 -59.14 36.50
N GLU A 98 -6.77 -57.84 36.82
CA GLU A 98 -7.88 -56.89 36.86
C GLU A 98 -8.36 -56.40 35.48
N ASP A 99 -7.62 -56.64 34.39
CA ASP A 99 -7.95 -56.23 33.00
C ASP A 99 -8.28 -54.72 32.83
N LEU A 100 -7.58 -53.85 33.57
CA LEU A 100 -7.82 -52.39 33.68
C LEU A 100 -6.86 -51.49 32.87
N ILE A 101 -6.27 -51.97 31.77
CA ILE A 101 -5.37 -51.13 30.96
C ILE A 101 -5.97 -51.02 29.57
N GLU A 102 -6.73 -49.95 29.32
CA GLU A 102 -7.37 -49.71 28.03
C GLU A 102 -6.61 -48.65 27.21
N ASP A 103 -6.03 -47.64 27.87
CA ASP A 103 -5.32 -46.52 27.23
C ASP A 103 -3.93 -46.23 27.85
N ALA A 104 -3.23 -45.24 27.28
CA ALA A 104 -1.90 -44.82 27.75
C ALA A 104 -1.92 -44.21 29.18
N ASP A 105 -3.05 -43.66 29.62
CA ASP A 105 -3.22 -43.08 30.96
C ASP A 105 -3.38 -44.17 32.02
N ASP A 106 -4.10 -45.25 31.70
CA ASP A 106 -4.21 -46.46 32.52
C ASP A 106 -2.86 -47.16 32.65
N PHE A 107 -2.12 -47.26 31.54
CA PHE A 107 -0.76 -47.83 31.53
C PHE A 107 0.16 -47.02 32.45
N ALA A 108 0.15 -45.69 32.32
CA ALA A 108 0.92 -44.82 33.20
C ALA A 108 0.52 -44.99 34.67
N GLY A 109 -0.79 -45.10 34.95
CA GLY A 109 -1.32 -45.41 36.28
C GLY A 109 -0.83 -46.76 36.82
N ALA A 110 -0.80 -47.79 36.00
CA ALA A 110 -0.27 -49.11 36.33
C ALA A 110 1.22 -49.05 36.70
N VAL A 111 2.04 -48.41 35.87
CA VAL A 111 3.48 -48.23 36.12
C VAL A 111 3.72 -47.50 37.45
N MET A 112 2.97 -46.43 37.73
CA MET A 112 3.13 -45.67 38.97
C MET A 112 2.69 -46.46 40.21
N ARG A 113 1.61 -47.26 40.13
CA ARG A 113 1.20 -48.18 41.22
C ARG A 113 2.26 -49.24 41.53
N VAL A 114 2.94 -49.75 40.50
CA VAL A 114 4.07 -50.68 40.68
C VAL A 114 5.28 -49.96 41.26
N ALA A 115 5.58 -48.74 40.82
CA ALA A 115 6.68 -47.94 41.34
C ALA A 115 6.50 -47.60 42.83
N GLN A 116 5.26 -47.41 43.31
CA GLN A 116 4.95 -47.13 44.73
C GLN A 116 5.35 -48.26 45.68
N VAL A 117 5.26 -49.53 45.24
CA VAL A 117 5.65 -50.68 46.07
C VAL A 117 7.16 -51.01 45.99
N CYS A 118 7.89 -50.27 45.15
CA CYS A 118 9.33 -50.42 44.95
C CYS A 118 10.16 -49.55 45.93
N SER A 119 11.37 -50.03 46.26
CA SER A 119 12.31 -49.26 47.09
C SER A 119 12.76 -47.96 46.40
N ALA A 120 13.28 -46.99 47.16
CA ALA A 120 13.81 -45.74 46.58
C ALA A 120 14.96 -45.99 45.58
N SER A 121 15.82 -46.98 45.87
CA SER A 121 16.90 -47.42 44.96
C SER A 121 16.34 -48.02 43.66
N ALA A 122 15.27 -48.82 43.77
CA ALA A 122 14.57 -49.39 42.62
C ALA A 122 13.90 -48.30 41.75
N ARG A 123 13.25 -47.30 42.37
CA ARG A 123 12.67 -46.15 41.64
C ARG A 123 13.74 -45.32 40.93
N HIS A 124 14.89 -45.09 41.56
CA HIS A 124 16.02 -44.39 40.93
C HIS A 124 16.59 -45.19 39.74
N LYS A 125 16.68 -46.52 39.86
CA LYS A 125 17.12 -47.39 38.76
C LYS A 125 16.12 -47.45 37.60
N LEU A 126 14.81 -47.40 37.90
CA LEU A 126 13.75 -47.26 36.90
C LEU A 126 13.93 -45.96 36.11
N GLN A 127 14.06 -44.81 36.79
CA GLN A 127 14.27 -43.52 36.12
C GLN A 127 15.52 -43.52 35.23
N LYS A 128 16.64 -44.09 35.70
CA LYS A 128 17.85 -44.26 34.87
C LYS A 128 17.62 -45.13 33.64
N THR A 129 16.80 -46.16 33.76
CA THR A 129 16.46 -47.05 32.63
C THR A 129 15.58 -46.32 31.62
N CYS A 130 14.58 -45.57 32.07
CA CYS A 130 13.77 -44.71 31.21
C CYS A 130 14.62 -43.68 30.45
N VAL A 131 15.56 -43.02 31.13
CA VAL A 131 16.50 -42.09 30.49
C VAL A 131 17.34 -42.79 29.42
N ALA A 132 17.87 -43.98 29.70
CA ALA A 132 18.66 -44.73 28.72
C ALA A 132 17.85 -45.09 27.47
N LEU A 133 16.59 -45.53 27.64
CA LEU A 133 15.68 -45.82 26.52
C LEU A 133 15.38 -44.57 25.68
N LEU A 134 15.09 -43.43 26.33
CA LEU A 134 14.86 -42.16 25.63
C LEU A 134 16.10 -41.70 24.85
N GLN A 135 17.30 -41.84 25.43
CA GLN A 135 18.56 -41.48 24.77
C GLN A 135 18.93 -42.41 23.61
N GLU A 136 18.52 -43.67 23.67
CA GLU A 136 18.68 -44.64 22.58
C GLU A 136 17.72 -44.31 21.43
N LYS A 137 16.43 -44.12 21.71
CA LYS A 137 15.43 -43.70 20.73
C LYS A 137 15.79 -42.37 20.06
N ALA A 138 16.22 -41.37 20.84
CA ALA A 138 16.65 -40.08 20.29
C ALA A 138 17.81 -40.21 19.28
N ARG A 139 18.77 -41.13 19.52
CA ARG A 139 19.90 -41.35 18.60
C ARG A 139 19.47 -42.09 17.33
N ASN A 140 18.75 -43.19 17.48
CA ASN A 140 18.33 -44.03 16.35
C ASN A 140 17.46 -43.24 15.36
N PHE A 141 16.51 -42.42 15.87
CA PHE A 141 15.64 -41.64 15.00
C PHE A 141 16.34 -40.46 14.31
N LEU A 142 17.40 -39.87 14.90
CA LEU A 142 18.13 -38.77 14.28
C LEU A 142 19.09 -39.23 13.17
N GLU A 143 19.57 -40.48 13.23
CA GLU A 143 20.45 -41.05 12.20
C GLU A 143 19.69 -41.49 10.94
N ASP A 144 18.41 -41.88 11.07
CA ASP A 144 17.57 -42.40 9.97
C ASP A 144 16.63 -41.36 9.33
N SER A 145 16.54 -40.14 9.86
CA SER A 145 15.51 -39.17 9.49
C SER A 145 15.85 -38.32 8.25
N ALA A 146 15.03 -38.42 7.19
CA ALA A 146 15.01 -37.50 6.05
C ALA A 146 13.96 -36.37 6.19
N ALA A 147 13.45 -36.15 7.41
CA ALA A 147 12.27 -35.35 7.72
C ALA A 147 12.32 -33.93 7.15
N CYS A 148 11.17 -33.48 6.63
CA CYS A 148 11.02 -32.13 6.09
C CYS A 148 11.13 -31.08 7.19
N ILE A 149 10.60 -31.32 8.39
CA ILE A 149 10.75 -30.42 9.55
C ILE A 149 12.23 -30.12 9.85
N GLY A 150 13.09 -31.16 9.82
CA GLY A 150 14.53 -31.00 10.06
C GLY A 150 15.22 -30.16 8.98
N LYS A 151 14.83 -30.33 7.71
CA LYS A 151 15.32 -29.50 6.59
C LYS A 151 14.80 -28.06 6.65
N ASN A 152 13.54 -27.86 7.03
CA ASN A 152 12.93 -26.54 7.22
C ASN A 152 13.65 -25.74 8.32
N ILE A 153 14.02 -26.41 9.40
CA ILE A 153 14.84 -25.86 10.50
C ILE A 153 16.21 -25.38 10.00
N GLN A 154 16.91 -26.19 9.20
CA GLN A 154 18.20 -25.78 8.64
C GLN A 154 18.06 -24.60 7.67
N SER A 155 16.98 -24.59 6.87
CA SER A 155 16.64 -23.49 5.97
C SER A 155 16.33 -22.20 6.75
N LEU A 156 15.55 -22.28 7.83
CA LEU A 156 15.27 -21.17 8.75
C LEU A 156 16.55 -20.63 9.40
N LYS A 157 17.42 -21.53 9.87
CA LYS A 157 18.71 -21.18 10.47
C LYS A 157 19.55 -20.35 9.50
N ALA A 158 19.66 -20.81 8.26
CA ALA A 158 20.39 -20.11 7.21
C ALA A 158 19.73 -18.77 6.84
N THR A 159 18.40 -18.75 6.68
CA THR A 159 17.65 -17.57 6.23
C THR A 159 17.67 -16.44 7.25
N PHE A 160 17.58 -16.75 8.54
CA PHE A 160 17.53 -15.73 9.60
C PHE A 160 18.86 -15.54 10.35
N ASN A 161 19.92 -16.22 9.91
CA ASN A 161 21.20 -16.28 10.63
C ASN A 161 20.99 -16.60 12.13
N ALA A 162 20.15 -17.59 12.38
CA ALA A 162 19.75 -17.99 13.72
C ALA A 162 20.78 -18.95 14.33
N THR A 163 20.89 -18.97 15.65
CA THR A 163 21.76 -19.92 16.35
C THR A 163 21.07 -21.29 16.51
N ASP A 164 21.83 -22.36 16.69
CA ASP A 164 21.26 -23.70 16.93
C ASP A 164 20.29 -23.70 18.12
N ARG A 165 20.58 -22.90 19.14
CA ARG A 165 19.76 -22.77 20.35
C ARG A 165 18.45 -22.03 20.10
N GLU A 166 18.44 -21.06 19.20
CA GLU A 166 17.24 -20.32 18.81
C GLU A 166 16.27 -21.23 18.06
N VAL A 167 16.78 -22.01 17.11
CA VAL A 167 15.96 -22.93 16.36
C VAL A 167 15.47 -24.09 17.23
N ASP A 168 16.27 -24.53 18.22
CA ASP A 168 15.85 -25.53 19.20
C ASP A 168 14.67 -25.05 20.06
N LEU A 169 14.68 -23.77 20.48
CA LEU A 169 13.53 -23.17 21.16
C LEU A 169 12.29 -23.11 20.24
N CYS A 170 12.45 -22.67 18.98
CA CYS A 170 11.35 -22.65 18.02
C CYS A 170 10.72 -24.02 17.83
N LEU A 171 11.55 -25.05 17.66
CA LEU A 171 11.09 -26.42 17.52
C LEU A 171 10.36 -26.91 18.78
N PHE A 172 10.88 -26.58 19.97
CA PHE A 172 10.19 -26.90 21.21
C PHE A 172 8.81 -26.24 21.28
N VAL A 173 8.69 -24.95 20.96
CA VAL A 173 7.39 -24.25 20.95
C VAL A 173 6.44 -24.85 19.91
N PHE A 174 6.91 -25.05 18.68
CA PHE A 174 6.13 -25.67 17.59
C PHE A 174 5.57 -27.04 17.98
N ILE A 175 6.39 -27.90 18.58
CA ILE A 175 5.96 -29.23 19.03
C ILE A 175 4.85 -29.11 20.07
N ASN A 176 4.96 -28.18 21.02
CA ASN A 176 3.93 -27.99 22.05
C ASN A 176 2.65 -27.34 21.49
N GLU A 177 2.73 -26.52 20.45
CA GLU A 177 1.52 -25.95 19.82
C GLU A 177 0.82 -26.95 18.88
N THR A 178 1.52 -27.97 18.38
CA THR A 178 1.02 -28.91 17.36
C THR A 178 0.66 -30.28 17.91
N PHE A 179 1.39 -30.79 18.92
CA PHE A 179 1.23 -32.16 19.45
C PHE A 179 0.70 -32.14 20.89
N ASN A 180 -0.52 -32.62 21.07
CA ASN A 180 -1.25 -32.60 22.34
C ASN A 180 -0.52 -33.35 23.47
N GLU A 181 0.17 -34.44 23.15
CA GLU A 181 0.89 -35.26 24.12
C GLU A 181 2.09 -34.51 24.70
N ALA A 182 2.79 -33.73 23.86
CA ALA A 182 3.90 -32.89 24.28
C ALA A 182 3.40 -31.69 25.10
N ASP A 183 2.35 -31.00 24.63
CA ASP A 183 1.73 -29.86 25.33
C ASP A 183 1.24 -30.26 26.73
N GLY A 184 0.53 -31.39 26.81
CA GLY A 184 -0.07 -31.91 28.03
C GLY A 184 0.94 -32.23 29.15
N TYR A 185 2.21 -32.45 28.82
CA TYR A 185 3.26 -32.62 29.83
C TYR A 185 4.13 -31.39 30.00
N PHE A 186 4.74 -30.90 28.92
CA PHE A 186 5.72 -29.83 29.00
C PHE A 186 5.08 -28.48 29.34
N ASN A 187 3.87 -28.20 28.85
CA ASN A 187 3.21 -26.91 29.05
C ASN A 187 2.14 -26.97 30.16
N ASP A 188 1.27 -27.98 30.18
CA ASP A 188 0.22 -28.07 31.19
C ASP A 188 0.76 -28.41 32.59
N ILE A 189 1.67 -29.40 32.68
CA ILE A 189 2.24 -29.86 33.96
C ILE A 189 3.46 -29.02 34.34
N LEU A 190 4.46 -28.95 33.45
CA LEU A 190 5.74 -28.29 33.76
C LEU A 190 5.73 -26.78 33.48
N ARG A 191 4.76 -26.27 32.71
CA ARG A 191 4.65 -24.85 32.33
C ARG A 191 5.92 -24.30 31.69
N CYS A 192 6.62 -25.13 30.89
CA CYS A 192 7.90 -24.81 30.28
C CYS A 192 7.85 -23.49 29.48
N LEU A 193 6.77 -23.22 28.76
CA LEU A 193 6.62 -22.01 27.95
C LEU A 193 6.30 -20.77 28.80
N ARG A 194 5.93 -20.92 30.08
CA ARG A 194 5.59 -19.82 31.00
C ARG A 194 6.76 -19.46 31.91
N PHE A 195 6.71 -18.27 32.49
CA PHE A 195 7.76 -17.77 33.40
C PHE A 195 8.04 -18.74 34.57
N GLU A 196 6.99 -19.34 35.14
CA GLU A 196 7.07 -20.26 36.28
C GLU A 196 7.85 -21.55 35.98
N GLY A 197 7.79 -22.05 34.74
CA GLY A 197 8.41 -23.30 34.31
C GLY A 197 9.73 -23.15 33.58
N ARG A 198 10.30 -21.94 33.49
CA ARG A 198 11.56 -21.66 32.76
C ARG A 198 12.74 -22.54 33.16
N LYS A 199 12.80 -22.97 34.42
CA LYS A 199 13.84 -23.90 34.89
C LYS A 199 13.75 -25.25 34.16
N TYR A 200 12.54 -25.73 33.87
CA TYR A 200 12.30 -26.97 33.15
C TYR A 200 12.54 -26.80 31.65
N LEU A 201 12.17 -25.66 31.06
CA LEU A 201 12.52 -25.32 29.67
C LEU A 201 14.03 -25.32 29.45
N ARG A 202 14.78 -24.71 30.38
CA ARG A 202 16.25 -24.73 30.35
C ARG A 202 16.81 -26.14 30.39
N TRP A 203 16.26 -27.01 31.24
CA TRP A 203 16.69 -28.39 31.29
C TRP A 203 16.34 -29.14 30.01
N ALA A 204 15.12 -29.01 29.49
CA ALA A 204 14.69 -29.62 28.24
C ALA A 204 15.67 -29.30 27.10
N LEU A 205 15.97 -28.01 26.90
CA LEU A 205 16.84 -27.52 25.83
C LEU A 205 18.35 -27.66 26.13
N GLY A 206 18.73 -28.07 27.35
CA GLY A 206 20.14 -28.17 27.77
C GLY A 206 20.84 -26.79 27.88
N LEU A 207 20.10 -25.75 28.28
CA LEU A 207 20.55 -24.36 28.30
C LEU A 207 20.91 -23.86 29.71
N THR A 208 21.92 -23.00 29.80
CA THR A 208 22.18 -22.20 31.00
C THR A 208 21.19 -21.03 31.13
N GLN A 209 21.17 -20.34 32.27
CA GLN A 209 20.33 -19.14 32.43
C GLN A 209 20.76 -18.04 31.45
N ALA A 210 22.08 -17.86 31.29
CA ALA A 210 22.64 -16.88 30.36
C ALA A 210 22.26 -17.19 28.91
N ASP A 211 22.22 -18.48 28.54
CA ASP A 211 21.81 -18.88 27.20
C ASP A 211 20.34 -18.55 26.93
N LEU A 212 19.45 -18.80 27.90
CA LEU A 212 18.03 -18.45 27.77
C LEU A 212 17.84 -16.93 27.66
N ASP A 213 18.57 -16.15 28.46
CA ASP A 213 18.50 -14.68 28.41
C ASP A 213 19.04 -14.12 27.08
N ALA A 214 20.02 -14.79 26.48
CA ALA A 214 20.51 -14.47 25.13
C ALA A 214 19.47 -14.79 24.04
N ILE A 215 18.79 -15.93 24.13
CA ILE A 215 17.73 -16.33 23.17
C ILE A 215 16.53 -15.38 23.27
N ILE A 216 16.21 -14.86 24.45
CA ILE A 216 15.15 -13.87 24.60
C ILE A 216 15.45 -12.58 23.79
N ASN A 217 16.69 -12.28 23.40
CA ASN A 217 17.03 -11.10 22.59
C ASN A 217 17.54 -11.45 21.17
N CYS A 218 17.17 -12.62 20.66
CA CYS A 218 17.73 -13.23 19.46
C CYS A 218 17.26 -12.67 18.10
N ASN A 219 17.85 -13.17 17.02
CA ASN A 219 17.52 -12.81 15.63
C ASN A 219 16.10 -13.22 15.24
N LEU A 220 15.60 -14.39 15.67
CA LEU A 220 14.23 -14.82 15.37
C LEU A 220 13.16 -13.97 16.08
N ARG A 221 13.41 -13.54 17.32
CA ARG A 221 12.55 -12.55 17.99
C ARG A 221 12.64 -11.19 17.30
N LYS A 222 13.84 -10.77 16.90
CA LYS A 222 14.03 -9.57 16.07
C LYS A 222 13.39 -9.69 14.69
N ALA A 223 13.03 -10.88 14.23
CA ALA A 223 12.26 -11.09 13.01
C ALA A 223 10.76 -11.19 13.24
N GLY A 224 10.29 -11.14 14.49
CA GLY A 224 8.88 -11.32 14.82
C GLY A 224 8.39 -12.77 14.72
N MET A 225 9.31 -13.74 14.61
CA MET A 225 8.97 -15.17 14.48
C MET A 225 8.67 -15.84 15.82
N ILE A 226 9.27 -15.31 16.88
CA ILE A 226 9.04 -15.74 18.26
C ILE A 226 8.53 -14.53 19.03
N GLU A 227 7.39 -14.68 19.67
CA GLU A 227 6.87 -13.69 20.59
C GLU A 227 7.10 -14.14 22.04
N TYR A 228 7.37 -13.16 22.89
CA TYR A 228 7.47 -13.37 24.33
C TYR A 228 6.69 -12.25 24.99
N ASP A 229 5.46 -12.57 25.41
CA ASP A 229 4.69 -11.73 26.32
C ASP A 229 5.10 -12.05 27.77
N SER A 230 4.68 -11.21 28.71
CA SER A 230 4.86 -11.37 30.15
C SER A 230 4.45 -12.74 30.71
N GLN A 231 3.74 -13.59 29.94
CA GLN A 231 3.18 -14.85 30.40
C GLN A 231 3.63 -16.11 29.65
N CYS A 232 3.99 -16.05 28.35
CA CYS A 232 4.42 -17.23 27.59
C CYS A 232 5.28 -16.93 26.35
N PHE A 233 6.01 -17.94 25.88
CA PHE A 233 6.57 -18.01 24.53
C PHE A 233 5.50 -18.53 23.55
N SER A 234 5.44 -17.92 22.37
CA SER A 234 4.64 -18.40 21.23
C SER A 234 5.42 -18.19 19.93
N ILE A 235 5.06 -18.96 18.90
CA ILE A 235 5.56 -18.74 17.54
C ILE A 235 4.52 -18.03 16.67
N SER A 236 4.98 -17.36 15.63
CA SER A 236 4.07 -16.76 14.64
C SER A 236 3.41 -17.84 13.78
N GLY A 237 2.22 -17.56 13.24
CA GLY A 237 1.52 -18.49 12.35
C GLY A 237 2.33 -18.84 11.10
N GLU A 238 3.15 -17.91 10.62
CA GLU A 238 4.06 -18.12 9.49
C GLU A 238 5.17 -19.11 9.82
N LEU A 239 5.77 -19.01 11.01
CA LEU A 239 6.78 -19.97 11.46
C LEU A 239 6.17 -21.37 11.62
N SER A 240 4.93 -21.45 12.12
CA SER A 240 4.18 -22.72 12.21
C SER A 240 3.95 -23.32 10.82
N ASN A 241 3.47 -22.53 9.86
CA ASN A 241 3.29 -22.97 8.47
C ASN A 241 4.59 -23.43 7.81
N ILE A 242 5.71 -22.75 8.07
CA ILE A 242 7.02 -23.13 7.54
C ILE A 242 7.47 -24.47 8.11
N LEU A 243 7.34 -24.67 9.42
CA LEU A 243 7.78 -25.90 10.06
C LEU A 243 6.91 -27.09 9.64
N GLY A 244 5.59 -26.89 9.49
CA GLY A 244 4.64 -27.92 9.08
C GLY A 244 4.59 -28.23 7.58
N ASN A 245 5.39 -27.59 6.73
CA ASN A 245 5.37 -27.81 5.28
C ASN A 245 6.28 -28.96 4.84
N ASP A 246 5.83 -29.82 3.93
CA ASP A 246 6.61 -30.93 3.38
C ASP A 246 7.69 -30.52 2.36
N SER A 247 7.84 -29.22 2.07
CA SER A 247 8.79 -28.70 1.08
C SER A 247 9.91 -27.83 1.69
N PRO A 248 11.19 -28.24 1.61
CA PRO A 248 12.31 -27.50 2.18
C PRO A 248 12.65 -26.16 1.49
N ASP A 249 12.18 -25.98 0.25
CA ASP A 249 12.33 -24.72 -0.53
C ASP A 249 11.25 -23.68 -0.19
N PHE A 250 10.33 -24.00 0.73
CA PHE A 250 9.17 -23.17 1.04
C PHE A 250 9.54 -21.85 1.73
N VAL A 251 10.56 -21.84 2.60
CA VAL A 251 10.92 -20.67 3.42
C VAL A 251 11.15 -19.41 2.57
N ILE A 252 11.92 -19.51 1.49
CA ILE A 252 12.23 -18.36 0.63
C ILE A 252 11.02 -17.97 -0.22
N LYS A 253 10.28 -18.96 -0.75
CA LYS A 253 9.09 -18.74 -1.59
C LYS A 253 7.90 -18.16 -0.81
N GLU A 254 7.88 -18.37 0.50
CA GLU A 254 6.87 -17.81 1.40
C GLU A 254 7.07 -16.31 1.59
N PHE A 255 8.32 -15.87 1.73
CA PHE A 255 8.64 -14.47 2.03
C PHE A 255 8.93 -13.60 0.80
N CYS A 256 9.56 -14.14 -0.24
CA CYS A 256 10.09 -13.36 -1.35
C CYS A 256 9.82 -14.04 -2.71
N GLU A 257 9.36 -13.28 -3.70
CA GLU A 257 9.22 -13.71 -5.09
C GLU A 257 10.40 -13.19 -5.93
N LEU A 258 11.05 -14.08 -6.68
CA LEU A 258 12.09 -13.69 -7.63
C LEU A 258 11.42 -13.24 -8.93
N LYS A 259 11.48 -11.94 -9.24
CA LYS A 259 10.92 -11.40 -10.48
C LYS A 259 11.98 -11.42 -11.58
N PRO A 260 11.81 -12.19 -12.68
CA PRO A 260 12.63 -12.01 -13.85
C PRO A 260 12.41 -10.60 -14.39
N GLY A 261 13.49 -9.91 -14.75
CA GLY A 261 13.44 -8.52 -15.19
C GLY A 261 12.60 -8.37 -16.46
N ASN A 262 11.32 -8.05 -16.32
CA ASN A 262 10.51 -7.60 -17.45
C ASN A 262 11.13 -6.30 -17.98
N THR A 263 11.41 -6.26 -19.28
CA THR A 263 12.01 -5.11 -19.97
C THR A 263 10.99 -3.98 -20.09
N VAL A 264 10.68 -3.30 -18.99
CA VAL A 264 9.94 -2.04 -19.02
C VAL A 264 10.92 -0.94 -19.41
N ASN A 265 10.62 -0.21 -20.47
CA ASN A 265 11.48 0.88 -20.94
C ASN A 265 11.46 2.05 -19.94
N LEU A 266 12.58 2.26 -19.24
CA LEU A 266 12.75 3.33 -18.25
C LEU A 266 12.48 4.74 -18.81
N LYS A 267 12.56 4.93 -20.13
CA LYS A 267 12.30 6.23 -20.79
C LYS A 267 10.83 6.66 -20.77
N HIS A 268 9.89 5.75 -20.50
CA HIS A 268 8.45 6.04 -20.53
C HIS A 268 7.87 6.39 -19.15
N HIS A 269 8.73 6.51 -18.12
CA HIS A 269 8.32 6.89 -16.78
C HIS A 269 8.42 8.40 -16.54
N ILE A 270 7.71 8.89 -15.52
CA ILE A 270 7.66 10.31 -15.14
C ILE A 270 9.03 10.82 -14.64
N ILE A 271 9.85 9.92 -14.10
CA ILE A 271 11.16 10.24 -13.54
C ILE A 271 12.13 10.66 -14.64
N THR A 272 12.87 11.76 -14.42
CA THR A 272 13.74 12.32 -15.46
C THR A 272 14.90 11.37 -15.78
N PRO A 273 15.50 11.44 -17.00
CA PRO A 273 16.67 10.64 -17.33
C PRO A 273 17.84 10.87 -16.37
N GLN A 274 18.04 12.10 -15.89
CA GLN A 274 19.08 12.44 -14.93
C GLN A 274 18.84 11.76 -13.57
N GLN A 275 17.61 11.82 -13.04
CA GLN A 275 17.23 11.13 -11.81
C GLN A 275 17.38 9.61 -11.96
N THR A 276 16.97 9.06 -13.10
CA THR A 276 17.11 7.64 -13.41
C THR A 276 18.58 7.21 -13.42
N CYS A 277 19.45 7.96 -14.10
CA CYS A 277 20.89 7.72 -14.10
C CYS A 277 21.48 7.81 -12.68
N HIS A 278 21.01 8.76 -11.87
CA HIS A 278 21.46 8.90 -10.49
C HIS A 278 21.06 7.67 -9.64
N ILE A 279 19.80 7.22 -9.71
CA ILE A 279 19.32 6.02 -9.02
C ILE A 279 20.14 4.79 -9.45
N LEU A 280 20.39 4.62 -10.76
CA LEU A 280 21.23 3.53 -11.27
C LEU A 280 22.66 3.61 -10.71
N SER A 281 23.23 4.81 -10.57
CA SER A 281 24.57 4.98 -10.00
C SER A 281 24.63 4.63 -8.51
N LEU A 282 23.60 4.98 -7.74
CA LEU A 282 23.49 4.68 -6.32
C LEU A 282 23.36 3.16 -6.08
N LEU A 283 22.59 2.47 -6.92
CA LEU A 283 22.32 1.04 -6.77
C LEU A 283 23.32 0.13 -7.50
N GLY A 284 24.10 0.65 -8.45
CA GLY A 284 24.95 -0.15 -9.34
C GLY A 284 26.20 -0.76 -8.69
N LYS A 285 26.65 -0.25 -7.54
CA LYS A 285 27.76 -0.83 -6.76
C LYS A 285 27.23 -1.44 -5.48
N LYS A 286 27.90 -2.48 -4.94
CA LYS A 286 27.55 -3.03 -3.62
C LYS A 286 27.99 -1.99 -2.60
N PRO A 287 27.06 -1.37 -1.87
CA PRO A 287 27.41 -0.21 -1.07
C PRO A 287 27.96 -0.68 0.29
N ASP A 288 28.99 0.00 0.81
CA ASP A 288 29.55 -0.30 2.15
C ASP A 288 28.53 -0.01 3.26
N LYS A 289 27.61 0.94 3.01
CA LYS A 289 26.44 1.26 3.83
C LYS A 289 25.17 0.95 3.03
N SER A 290 24.06 0.67 3.70
CA SER A 290 22.77 0.51 3.02
C SER A 290 22.45 1.70 2.10
N THR A 291 21.81 1.39 0.98
CA THR A 291 21.25 2.38 0.06
C THR A 291 19.75 2.12 -0.07
N HIS A 292 18.96 3.07 0.43
CA HIS A 292 17.50 3.03 0.37
C HIS A 292 16.97 4.11 -0.57
N ILE A 293 16.12 3.72 -1.51
CA ILE A 293 15.44 4.61 -2.45
C ILE A 293 13.94 4.58 -2.16
N LEU A 294 13.31 5.76 -2.05
CA LEU A 294 11.86 5.87 -1.84
C LEU A 294 11.17 6.29 -3.14
N LEU A 295 10.21 5.51 -3.63
CA LEU A 295 9.30 5.87 -4.72
C LEU A 295 7.92 6.14 -4.13
N TYR A 296 7.39 7.35 -4.30
CA TYR A 296 6.13 7.75 -3.66
C TYR A 296 5.22 8.55 -4.59
N GLY A 297 3.91 8.47 -4.39
CA GLY A 297 2.92 9.22 -5.17
C GLY A 297 1.65 8.40 -5.45
N PRO A 298 0.67 8.94 -6.17
CA PRO A 298 -0.64 8.31 -6.36
C PRO A 298 -0.57 6.88 -6.93
N PRO A 299 -1.57 6.03 -6.65
CA PRO A 299 -1.60 4.66 -7.18
C PRO A 299 -1.70 4.65 -8.71
N GLY A 300 -1.07 3.64 -9.33
CA GLY A 300 -1.14 3.45 -10.79
C GLY A 300 -0.29 4.40 -11.64
N THR A 301 0.63 5.16 -11.03
CA THR A 301 1.63 6.03 -11.69
C THR A 301 2.85 5.27 -12.22
N GLY A 302 2.91 3.94 -12.03
CA GLY A 302 3.99 3.09 -12.56
C GLY A 302 5.22 2.96 -11.65
N LYS A 303 5.06 3.13 -10.33
CA LYS A 303 6.14 2.98 -9.34
C LYS A 303 6.76 1.58 -9.35
N THR A 304 5.92 0.54 -9.28
CA THR A 304 6.35 -0.88 -9.29
C THR A 304 7.06 -1.25 -10.58
N SER A 305 6.50 -0.85 -11.74
CA SER A 305 7.12 -1.12 -13.03
C SER A 305 8.43 -0.36 -13.24
N PHE A 306 8.57 0.84 -12.66
CA PHE A 306 9.85 1.56 -12.66
C PHE A 306 10.91 0.82 -11.83
N ALA A 307 10.57 0.37 -10.62
CA ALA A 307 11.48 -0.39 -9.77
C ALA A 307 11.98 -1.68 -10.44
N GLN A 308 11.08 -2.41 -11.11
CA GLN A 308 11.41 -3.59 -11.91
C GLN A 308 12.29 -3.24 -13.12
N GLY A 309 12.04 -2.11 -13.78
CA GLY A 309 12.89 -1.61 -14.87
C GLY A 309 14.31 -1.26 -14.41
N ILE A 310 14.45 -0.69 -13.21
CA ILE A 310 15.76 -0.41 -12.58
C ILE A 310 16.52 -1.72 -12.33
N ALA A 311 15.84 -2.72 -11.75
CA ALA A 311 16.43 -4.04 -11.52
C ALA A 311 16.95 -4.68 -12.82
N ALA A 312 16.11 -4.68 -13.86
CA ALA A 312 16.45 -5.23 -15.17
C ALA A 312 17.64 -4.50 -15.82
N ARG A 313 17.73 -3.18 -15.66
CA ARG A 313 18.82 -2.39 -16.23
C ARG A 313 20.16 -2.61 -15.53
N LEU A 314 20.13 -2.91 -14.23
CA LEU A 314 21.30 -3.20 -13.40
C LEU A 314 21.79 -4.65 -13.50
N ASP A 315 21.01 -5.54 -14.13
CA ASP A 315 21.30 -6.99 -14.20
C ASP A 315 21.47 -7.61 -12.80
N LEU A 316 20.63 -7.18 -11.86
CA LEU A 316 20.61 -7.68 -10.48
C LEU A 316 19.36 -8.53 -10.24
N PRO A 317 19.46 -9.63 -9.47
CA PRO A 317 18.28 -10.35 -9.00
C PRO A 317 17.45 -9.41 -8.12
N ALA A 318 16.15 -9.30 -8.42
CA ALA A 318 15.21 -8.53 -7.60
C ALA A 318 14.30 -9.48 -6.81
N TYR A 319 14.29 -9.28 -5.50
CA TYR A 319 13.39 -9.97 -4.58
C TYR A 319 12.27 -9.01 -4.19
N GLU A 320 11.04 -9.37 -4.57
CA GLU A 320 9.83 -8.65 -4.18
C GLU A 320 9.23 -9.33 -2.95
N ILE A 321 8.90 -8.55 -1.91
CA ILE A 321 8.33 -9.10 -0.68
C ILE A 321 6.89 -9.52 -0.93
N ARG A 322 6.58 -10.79 -0.66
CA ARG A 322 5.24 -11.36 -0.86
C ARG A 322 4.27 -10.82 0.20
N ARG A 323 3.02 -10.62 -0.22
CA ARG A 323 1.91 -10.30 0.68
C ARG A 323 1.20 -11.60 1.06
N PRO A 324 1.07 -11.95 2.35
CA PRO A 324 0.15 -13.00 2.75
C PRO A 324 -1.28 -12.53 2.49
N ASP A 325 -2.12 -13.41 1.94
CA ASP A 325 -3.50 -13.08 1.56
C ASP A 325 -4.43 -12.89 2.79
N ASP A 326 -4.05 -13.33 3.99
CA ASP A 326 -4.95 -13.37 5.16
C ASP A 326 -4.41 -12.78 6.49
N SER A 327 -3.15 -12.33 6.55
CA SER A 327 -2.64 -11.66 7.77
C SER A 327 -1.85 -10.39 7.41
N ASN A 328 -2.50 -9.23 7.59
CA ASN A 328 -1.84 -7.91 7.59
C ASN A 328 -0.95 -7.72 8.85
N SER A 329 -0.16 -8.71 9.24
CA SER A 329 0.72 -8.60 10.41
C SER A 329 2.03 -7.90 10.01
N THR A 330 2.36 -6.80 10.69
CA THR A 330 3.66 -6.10 10.55
C THR A 330 4.83 -7.07 10.79
N SER A 331 4.63 -8.08 11.63
CA SER A 331 5.58 -9.15 11.94
C SER A 331 5.98 -9.97 10.70
N CYS A 332 5.04 -10.34 9.83
CA CYS A 332 5.33 -11.11 8.62
C CYS A 332 6.20 -10.32 7.62
N ARG A 333 5.87 -9.04 7.41
CA ARG A 333 6.67 -8.17 6.52
C ARG A 333 8.08 -7.92 7.07
N ARG A 334 8.22 -7.81 8.39
CA ARG A 334 9.51 -7.69 9.08
C ARG A 334 10.38 -8.93 8.92
N ALA A 335 9.79 -10.11 9.10
CA ALA A 335 10.44 -11.38 8.81
C ALA A 335 10.93 -11.45 7.35
N ALA A 336 10.05 -11.11 6.40
CA ALA A 336 10.39 -11.11 4.99
C ALA A 336 11.55 -10.16 4.66
N LEU A 337 11.56 -8.95 5.23
CA LEU A 337 12.65 -7.99 5.08
C LEU A 337 13.99 -8.53 5.58
N ILE A 338 14.00 -9.17 6.75
CA ILE A 338 15.22 -9.75 7.32
C ILE A 338 15.70 -10.95 6.51
N ALA A 339 14.78 -11.82 6.10
CA ALA A 339 15.08 -12.97 5.24
C ALA A 339 15.71 -12.51 3.92
N CYS A 340 15.03 -11.60 3.21
CA CYS A 340 15.53 -11.02 1.97
C CYS A 340 16.89 -10.30 2.20
N TYR A 341 17.07 -9.54 3.30
CA TYR A 341 18.36 -8.92 3.64
C TYR A 341 19.50 -9.94 3.77
N ASN A 342 19.28 -11.02 4.52
CA ASN A 342 20.30 -12.06 4.72
C ASN A 342 20.62 -12.80 3.41
N LEU A 343 19.60 -13.11 2.61
CA LEU A 343 19.75 -13.75 1.30
C LEU A 343 20.51 -12.85 0.31
N THR A 344 20.20 -11.56 0.31
CA THR A 344 20.76 -10.60 -0.64
C THR A 344 22.20 -10.19 -0.33
N CYS A 345 22.60 -10.23 0.95
CA CYS A 345 23.96 -9.88 1.37
C CYS A 345 24.99 -10.99 1.14
N ALA A 346 24.55 -12.26 0.99
CA ALA A 346 25.40 -13.44 0.88
C ALA A 346 26.16 -13.57 -0.47
N GLY A 347 25.78 -12.84 -1.52
CA GLY A 347 26.43 -12.90 -2.84
C GLY A 347 27.48 -11.82 -3.13
N GLU A 348 28.46 -12.11 -4.01
CA GLU A 348 29.52 -11.17 -4.43
C GLU A 348 28.96 -9.92 -5.14
N ARG A 349 27.99 -10.08 -6.05
CA ARG A 349 27.32 -8.95 -6.75
C ARG A 349 26.24 -8.25 -5.90
N GLY A 350 25.76 -8.90 -4.84
CA GLY A 350 24.55 -8.52 -4.09
C GLY A 350 23.28 -8.57 -4.95
N SER A 351 22.12 -8.35 -4.36
CA SER A 351 20.82 -8.27 -5.05
C SER A 351 20.04 -7.03 -4.64
N LEU A 352 18.88 -6.82 -5.25
CA LEU A 352 17.99 -5.69 -5.01
C LEU A 352 16.73 -6.18 -4.30
N ILE A 353 16.34 -5.49 -3.23
CA ILE A 353 15.07 -5.74 -2.52
C ILE A 353 14.06 -4.70 -2.99
N ILE A 354 12.88 -5.15 -3.40
CA ILE A 354 11.74 -4.30 -3.76
C ILE A 354 10.64 -4.53 -2.71
N VAL A 355 10.25 -3.46 -2.04
CA VAL A 355 9.20 -3.47 -1.02
C VAL A 355 8.02 -2.67 -1.56
N ASP A 356 7.03 -3.36 -2.13
CA ASP A 356 5.81 -2.71 -2.65
C ASP A 356 4.75 -2.51 -1.56
N GLU A 357 3.96 -1.45 -1.67
CA GLU A 357 3.02 -0.98 -0.64
C GLU A 357 3.63 -0.93 0.77
N ALA A 358 4.80 -0.31 0.87
CA ALA A 358 5.52 -0.13 2.12
C ALA A 358 4.83 0.83 3.11
N ASP A 359 3.65 1.38 2.77
CA ASP A 359 2.89 2.33 3.58
C ASP A 359 2.69 1.80 5.01
N THR A 360 2.34 0.52 5.19
CA THR A 360 2.10 -0.07 6.52
C THR A 360 3.36 -0.23 7.38
N ILE A 361 4.55 -0.22 6.77
CA ILE A 361 5.83 -0.36 7.49
C ILE A 361 6.43 1.03 7.77
N LEU A 362 6.30 1.95 6.81
CA LEU A 362 6.95 3.27 6.87
C LEU A 362 6.08 4.33 7.55
N ASN A 363 4.76 4.24 7.48
CA ASN A 363 3.84 5.21 8.09
C ASN A 363 3.62 4.89 9.56
N THR A 364 4.53 5.40 10.40
CA THR A 364 4.53 5.16 11.85
C THR A 364 3.72 6.19 12.65
N GLU A 365 3.13 7.22 12.01
CA GLU A 365 2.42 8.30 12.72
C GLU A 365 0.90 8.10 12.86
N LYS A 366 0.23 7.31 12.01
CA LYS A 366 -1.25 7.16 11.99
C LYS A 366 -1.79 5.88 12.62
N GLY A 367 -1.32 5.54 13.82
CA GLY A 367 -2.01 4.62 14.73
C GLY A 367 -2.94 5.36 15.68
N GLY A 368 -4.07 5.90 15.19
CA GLY A 368 -5.24 6.24 16.00
C GLY A 368 -5.10 7.33 17.10
N PHE A 369 -5.81 8.44 16.90
CA PHE A 369 -6.17 9.36 17.99
C PHE A 369 -7.13 8.65 18.97
N PHE A 370 -6.60 7.92 19.97
CA PHE A 370 -7.38 7.40 21.10
C PHE A 370 -6.79 7.90 22.43
N PHE A 371 -7.50 8.86 23.02
CA PHE A 371 -7.38 9.19 24.44
C PHE A 371 -7.64 7.91 25.25
N PHE A 372 -6.68 7.52 26.12
CA PHE A 372 -6.61 6.32 26.97
C PHE A 372 -5.88 5.08 26.39
N GLY A 373 -4.56 5.02 26.64
CA GLY A 373 -3.88 3.81 27.09
C GLY A 373 -3.22 2.88 26.06
N LYS A 374 -1.87 2.85 26.12
CA LYS A 374 -0.88 1.90 25.55
C LYS A 374 -0.43 2.07 24.08
N SER A 375 0.73 2.72 23.91
CA SER A 375 1.54 2.77 22.67
C SER A 375 2.95 2.19 22.87
N SER A 376 3.05 0.91 23.26
CA SER A 376 4.34 0.19 23.40
C SER A 376 4.75 -0.63 22.17
N VAL A 377 3.85 -0.82 21.19
CA VAL A 377 4.13 -1.54 19.93
C VAL A 377 4.67 -0.59 18.86
N GLU A 378 4.06 0.59 18.69
CA GLU A 378 4.45 1.61 17.70
C GLU A 378 5.90 2.13 17.89
N SER A 379 6.34 2.30 19.15
CA SER A 379 7.72 2.71 19.45
C SER A 379 8.76 1.62 19.15
N ARG A 380 8.36 0.35 19.16
CA ARG A 380 9.26 -0.80 18.88
C ARG A 380 9.49 -0.96 17.38
N ASP A 381 8.47 -0.79 16.55
CA ASP A 381 8.60 -0.93 15.10
C ASP A 381 9.44 0.18 14.47
N LYS A 382 9.31 1.42 14.98
CA LYS A 382 10.18 2.53 14.59
C LYS A 382 11.65 2.30 14.93
N ALA A 383 11.96 1.79 16.12
CA ALA A 383 13.34 1.50 16.52
C ALA A 383 13.97 0.39 15.67
N TRP A 384 13.20 -0.66 15.37
CA TRP A 384 13.64 -1.75 14.51
C TRP A 384 13.87 -1.29 13.06
N LEU A 385 12.94 -0.51 12.48
CA LEU A 385 13.06 -0.03 11.10
C LEU A 385 14.32 0.84 10.94
N ASN A 386 14.57 1.72 11.91
CA ASN A 386 15.81 2.51 11.95
C ASN A 386 17.06 1.62 11.98
N TYR A 387 17.07 0.59 12.84
CA TYR A 387 18.17 -0.37 12.91
C TYR A 387 18.36 -1.15 11.60
N TYR A 388 17.26 -1.58 10.97
CA TYR A 388 17.27 -2.27 9.68
C TYR A 388 17.86 -1.39 8.58
N MET A 389 17.42 -0.13 8.52
CA MET A 389 17.91 0.81 7.52
C MET A 389 19.37 1.23 7.73
N ASP A 390 19.91 1.07 8.95
CA ASP A 390 21.32 1.34 9.24
C ASP A 390 22.23 0.11 8.97
N GLN A 391 21.68 -1.05 8.60
CA GLN A 391 22.45 -2.24 8.28
C GLN A 391 23.26 -2.08 6.97
N PRO A 392 24.54 -2.49 6.92
CA PRO A 392 25.37 -2.31 5.72
C PRO A 392 24.96 -3.25 4.57
N GLY A 393 25.29 -2.91 3.33
CA GLY A 393 25.21 -3.83 2.19
C GLY A 393 23.84 -4.00 1.53
N ALA A 394 22.75 -3.51 2.14
CA ALA A 394 21.41 -3.59 1.54
C ALA A 394 21.22 -2.59 0.39
N ARG A 395 20.54 -3.04 -0.67
CA ARG A 395 19.99 -2.17 -1.72
C ARG A 395 18.48 -2.34 -1.73
N VAL A 396 17.73 -1.31 -1.34
CA VAL A 396 16.27 -1.43 -1.17
C VAL A 396 15.54 -0.31 -1.89
N ILE A 397 14.56 -0.68 -2.71
CA ILE A 397 13.57 0.24 -3.27
C ILE A 397 12.27 0.07 -2.49
N TRP A 398 11.82 1.15 -1.87
CA TRP A 398 10.57 1.23 -1.14
C TRP A 398 9.53 1.94 -1.98
N ILE A 399 8.33 1.39 -2.08
CA ILE A 399 7.23 1.98 -2.84
C ILE A 399 6.07 2.28 -1.89
N VAL A 400 5.63 3.53 -1.84
CA VAL A 400 4.46 3.96 -1.05
C VAL A 400 3.48 4.74 -1.91
N ASN A 401 2.21 4.70 -1.57
CA ASN A 401 1.20 5.55 -2.21
C ASN A 401 1.14 6.93 -1.58
N ASP A 402 1.36 7.02 -0.27
CA ASP A 402 1.42 8.29 0.46
C ASP A 402 2.63 8.30 1.41
N ALA A 403 3.43 9.36 1.34
CA ALA A 403 4.61 9.57 2.16
C ALA A 403 4.37 10.57 3.31
N SER A 404 3.15 11.08 3.47
CA SER A 404 2.83 12.14 4.43
C SER A 404 3.05 11.74 5.89
N ASP A 405 2.93 10.45 6.20
CA ASP A 405 2.94 9.92 7.58
C ASP A 405 4.26 9.21 7.95
N ILE A 406 5.30 9.37 7.12
CA ILE A 406 6.62 8.79 7.39
C ILE A 406 7.35 9.65 8.42
N ASP A 407 7.83 9.04 9.49
CA ASP A 407 8.55 9.79 10.53
C ASP A 407 9.87 10.41 10.02
N PRO A 408 10.22 11.64 10.44
CA PRO A 408 11.44 12.32 10.01
C PRO A 408 12.75 11.53 10.24
N SER A 409 12.81 10.69 11.28
CA SER A 409 13.98 9.83 11.55
C SER A 409 14.15 8.74 10.49
N VAL A 410 13.07 8.27 9.87
CA VAL A 410 13.10 7.32 8.76
C VAL A 410 13.39 8.07 7.47
N MET A 411 12.74 9.22 7.24
CA MET A 411 12.92 10.03 6.02
C MET A 411 14.40 10.36 5.73
N ARG A 412 15.17 10.71 6.75
CA ARG A 412 16.60 11.05 6.62
C ARG A 412 17.52 9.88 6.22
N ARG A 413 17.02 8.65 6.14
CA ARG A 413 17.78 7.43 5.78
C ARG A 413 17.59 7.01 4.33
N PHE A 414 16.69 7.66 3.60
CA PHE A 414 16.61 7.49 2.15
C PHE A 414 17.74 8.27 1.48
N ALA A 415 18.55 7.56 0.68
CA ALA A 415 19.62 8.17 -0.11
C ALA A 415 19.04 9.03 -1.25
N PHE A 416 17.86 8.66 -1.75
CA PHE A 416 17.13 9.40 -2.77
C PHE A 416 15.63 9.11 -2.65
N SER A 417 14.81 10.11 -2.96
CA SER A 417 13.35 9.96 -3.07
C SER A 417 12.86 10.49 -4.41
N ALA A 418 11.94 9.76 -5.03
CA ALA A 418 11.39 10.06 -6.34
C ALA A 418 9.85 10.17 -6.24
N TYR A 419 9.33 11.36 -6.54
CA TYR A 419 7.89 11.60 -6.58
C TYR A 419 7.31 11.24 -7.96
N PHE A 420 6.29 10.40 -7.96
CA PHE A 420 5.51 10.04 -9.14
C PHE A 420 4.22 10.86 -9.12
N SER A 421 4.16 11.93 -9.90
CA SER A 421 2.95 12.73 -10.04
C SER A 421 1.90 12.03 -10.92
N ASN A 422 0.70 12.61 -11.04
CA ASN A 422 -0.25 12.16 -12.05
C ASN A 422 0.29 12.45 -13.45
N PHE A 423 0.09 11.53 -14.39
CA PHE A 423 0.51 11.72 -15.78
C PHE A 423 -0.15 12.96 -16.39
N ASN A 424 0.63 13.85 -16.99
CA ASN A 424 0.10 14.95 -17.80
C ASN A 424 -0.46 14.44 -19.14
N ARG A 425 -1.09 15.32 -19.93
CA ARG A 425 -1.70 14.94 -21.21
C ARG A 425 -0.71 14.29 -22.18
N THR A 426 0.48 14.86 -22.34
CA THR A 426 1.53 14.35 -23.23
C THR A 426 2.02 12.97 -22.79
N GLN A 427 2.28 12.81 -21.49
CA GLN A 427 2.67 11.53 -20.90
C GLN A 427 1.59 10.47 -21.05
N ARG A 428 0.31 10.84 -20.89
CA ARG A 428 -0.80 9.91 -21.14
C ARG A 428 -0.86 9.45 -22.59
N VAL A 429 -0.56 10.31 -23.57
CA VAL A 429 -0.49 9.88 -24.98
C VAL A 429 0.60 8.81 -25.17
N VAL A 430 1.79 9.02 -24.60
CA VAL A 430 2.88 8.02 -24.63
C VAL A 430 2.46 6.72 -23.97
N LEU A 431 1.79 6.82 -22.82
CA LEU A 431 1.28 5.68 -22.07
C LEU A 431 0.24 4.87 -22.87
N TRP A 432 -0.71 5.57 -23.51
CA TRP A 432 -1.70 4.97 -24.40
C TRP A 432 -1.03 4.22 -25.55
N ASN A 433 -0.09 4.85 -26.24
CA ASN A 433 0.65 4.22 -27.33
C ASN A 433 1.42 2.98 -26.83
N THR A 434 2.09 3.08 -25.67
CA THR A 434 2.83 1.96 -25.07
C THR A 434 1.91 0.77 -24.76
N VAL A 435 0.74 1.02 -24.17
CA VAL A 435 -0.24 -0.04 -23.85
C VAL A 435 -0.82 -0.66 -25.11
N LEU A 436 -1.18 0.16 -26.10
CA LEU A 436 -1.71 -0.31 -27.38
C LEU A 436 -0.68 -1.15 -28.16
N GLU A 437 0.58 -0.75 -28.16
CA GLU A 437 1.67 -1.53 -28.76
C GLU A 437 1.85 -2.88 -28.06
N ARG A 438 1.93 -2.88 -26.73
CA ARG A 438 2.09 -4.09 -25.92
C ARG A 438 0.96 -5.10 -26.13
N ARG A 439 -0.28 -4.61 -26.31
CA ARG A 439 -1.48 -5.42 -26.54
C ARG A 439 -1.74 -5.71 -28.02
N GLY A 440 -0.86 -5.29 -28.94
CA GLY A 440 -1.02 -5.51 -30.37
C GLY A 440 -2.17 -4.72 -31.02
N ALA A 441 -2.71 -3.71 -30.33
CA ALA A 441 -3.88 -2.91 -30.71
C ALA A 441 -3.53 -1.53 -31.31
N ALA A 442 -2.24 -1.22 -31.51
CA ALA A 442 -1.80 0.09 -32.01
C ALA A 442 -2.41 0.50 -33.36
N ARG A 443 -2.80 -0.46 -34.21
CA ARG A 443 -3.42 -0.18 -35.51
C ARG A 443 -4.93 0.09 -35.45
N LEU A 444 -5.57 -0.15 -34.30
CA LEU A 444 -7.03 -0.04 -34.14
C LEU A 444 -7.47 1.39 -33.80
N LEU A 445 -6.56 2.24 -33.32
CA LEU A 445 -6.81 3.64 -32.97
C LEU A 445 -5.88 4.56 -33.75
N ASN A 446 -6.41 5.67 -34.25
CA ASN A 446 -5.60 6.72 -34.87
C ASN A 446 -5.07 7.71 -33.82
N GLU A 447 -4.08 8.52 -34.20
CA GLU A 447 -3.44 9.50 -33.30
C GLU A 447 -4.44 10.51 -32.71
N GLN A 448 -5.47 10.91 -33.47
CA GLN A 448 -6.50 11.85 -33.00
C GLN A 448 -7.39 11.23 -31.91
N GLN A 449 -7.74 9.96 -32.06
CA GLN A 449 -8.51 9.19 -31.06
C GLN A 449 -7.70 9.01 -29.78
N VAL A 450 -6.41 8.65 -29.88
CA VAL A 450 -5.51 8.54 -28.73
C VAL A 450 -5.38 9.89 -28.01
N ALA A 451 -5.15 10.98 -28.75
CA ALA A 451 -5.09 12.32 -28.18
C ALA A 451 -6.40 12.75 -27.51
N SER A 452 -7.54 12.33 -28.05
CA SER A 452 -8.86 12.55 -27.45
C SER A 452 -9.04 11.76 -26.15
N LEU A 453 -8.68 10.47 -26.12
CA LEU A 453 -8.73 9.63 -24.93
C LEU A 453 -7.83 10.17 -23.81
N ALA A 454 -6.58 10.51 -24.15
CA ALA A 454 -5.61 11.10 -23.21
C ALA A 454 -6.04 12.48 -22.69
N SER A 455 -6.81 13.25 -23.47
CA SER A 455 -7.37 14.52 -23.02
C SER A 455 -8.59 14.35 -22.13
N GLN A 456 -9.46 13.40 -22.46
CA GLN A 456 -10.77 13.22 -21.83
C GLN A 456 -10.66 12.47 -20.50
N TYR A 457 -9.81 11.45 -20.42
CA TYR A 457 -9.73 10.56 -19.27
C TYR A 457 -8.37 10.69 -18.57
N SER A 458 -8.40 11.12 -17.32
CA SER A 458 -7.23 11.18 -16.42
C SER A 458 -7.18 9.90 -15.59
N VAL A 459 -6.86 8.78 -16.25
CA VAL A 459 -6.83 7.45 -15.63
C VAL A 459 -5.41 6.87 -15.59
N SER A 460 -5.21 5.89 -14.72
CA SER A 460 -3.92 5.23 -14.54
C SER A 460 -3.63 4.19 -15.63
N ALA A 461 -2.38 3.72 -15.68
CA ALA A 461 -1.94 2.72 -16.66
C ALA A 461 -2.72 1.40 -16.55
N GLY A 462 -3.03 0.95 -15.34
CA GLY A 462 -3.78 -0.29 -15.12
C GLY A 462 -5.22 -0.21 -15.66
N VAL A 463 -5.86 0.95 -15.54
CA VAL A 463 -7.22 1.17 -16.07
C VAL A 463 -7.21 1.17 -17.60
N ILE A 464 -6.21 1.82 -18.20
CA ILE A 464 -6.04 1.85 -19.65
C ILE A 464 -5.78 0.44 -20.17
N ASP A 465 -4.90 -0.31 -19.51
CA ASP A 465 -4.58 -1.67 -19.90
C ASP A 465 -5.77 -2.62 -19.81
N LEU A 466 -6.52 -2.59 -18.71
CA LEU A 466 -7.73 -3.41 -18.54
C LEU A 466 -8.80 -3.05 -19.59
N ALA A 467 -9.00 -1.76 -19.86
CA ALA A 467 -9.98 -1.32 -20.86
C ALA A 467 -9.59 -1.77 -22.27
N VAL A 468 -8.31 -1.65 -22.64
CA VAL A 468 -7.77 -2.11 -23.93
C VAL A 468 -7.84 -3.62 -24.05
N GLU A 469 -7.49 -4.37 -23.00
CA GLU A 469 -7.57 -5.82 -22.94
C GLU A 469 -9.00 -6.31 -23.16
N LYS A 470 -9.95 -5.78 -22.38
CA LYS A 470 -11.35 -6.19 -22.50
C LYS A 470 -11.99 -5.74 -23.81
N ALA A 471 -11.61 -4.58 -24.34
CA ALA A 471 -12.04 -4.16 -25.67
C ALA A 471 -11.51 -5.09 -26.77
N ALA A 472 -10.27 -5.56 -26.65
CA ALA A 472 -9.67 -6.50 -27.60
C ALA A 472 -10.31 -7.89 -27.54
N GLU A 473 -10.77 -8.34 -26.35
CA GLU A 473 -11.52 -9.59 -26.18
C GLU A 473 -12.93 -9.53 -26.79
N ILE A 474 -13.61 -8.38 -26.68
CA ILE A 474 -15.04 -8.23 -27.05
C ILE A 474 -15.23 -7.81 -28.51
N ALA A 475 -14.39 -6.91 -29.03
CA ALA A 475 -14.58 -6.31 -30.35
C ALA A 475 -13.55 -6.84 -31.37
N PRO A 476 -13.95 -7.67 -32.35
CA PRO A 476 -13.03 -8.13 -33.40
C PRO A 476 -12.70 -6.98 -34.37
N ALA A 477 -11.40 -6.75 -34.62
CA ALA A 477 -10.72 -6.04 -35.73
C ALA A 477 -11.32 -4.76 -36.37
N GLN A 478 -12.45 -4.23 -35.92
CA GLN A 478 -13.05 -2.98 -36.40
C GLN A 478 -12.73 -1.83 -35.45
N ALA A 479 -12.10 -0.78 -35.98
CA ALA A 479 -11.63 0.38 -35.22
C ALA A 479 -12.75 1.10 -34.42
N GLU A 480 -13.96 1.18 -34.97
CA GLU A 480 -15.09 1.90 -34.34
C GLU A 480 -15.65 1.16 -33.12
N GLY A 481 -15.88 -0.15 -33.24
CA GLY A 481 -16.35 -1.00 -32.14
C GLY A 481 -15.32 -1.06 -31.00
N PHE A 482 -14.03 -1.13 -31.34
CA PHE A 482 -12.94 -1.11 -30.37
C PHE A 482 -12.88 0.21 -29.59
N TYR A 483 -12.91 1.36 -30.28
CA TYR A 483 -12.90 2.67 -29.62
C TYR A 483 -14.08 2.86 -28.66
N SER A 484 -15.28 2.43 -29.08
CA SER A 484 -16.48 2.49 -28.24
C SER A 484 -16.36 1.61 -26.98
N ALA A 485 -15.86 0.38 -27.13
CA ALA A 485 -15.65 -0.54 -26.02
C ALA A 485 -14.63 0.00 -25.00
N VAL A 486 -13.52 0.57 -25.48
CA VAL A 486 -12.51 1.23 -24.62
C VAL A 486 -13.14 2.40 -23.85
N CYS A 487 -13.90 3.26 -24.53
CA CYS A 487 -14.58 4.38 -23.87
C CYS A 487 -15.56 3.91 -22.80
N MET A 488 -16.39 2.90 -23.10
CA MET A 488 -17.34 2.34 -22.13
C MET A 488 -16.63 1.75 -20.90
N GLY A 489 -15.54 1.01 -21.09
CA GLY A 489 -14.77 0.43 -19.98
C GLY A 489 -14.19 1.50 -19.05
N ILE A 490 -13.62 2.56 -19.62
CA ILE A 490 -13.08 3.69 -18.84
C ILE A 490 -14.19 4.48 -18.16
N GLU A 491 -15.31 4.72 -18.85
CA GLU A 491 -16.46 5.43 -18.27
C GLU A 491 -17.07 4.66 -17.09
N ALA A 492 -17.18 3.34 -17.19
CA ALA A 492 -17.62 2.51 -16.08
C ALA A 492 -16.67 2.61 -14.88
N HIS A 493 -15.35 2.54 -15.11
CA HIS A 493 -14.37 2.68 -14.04
C HIS A 493 -14.40 4.07 -13.39
N THR A 494 -14.44 5.13 -14.19
CA THR A 494 -14.49 6.51 -13.67
C THR A 494 -15.77 6.80 -12.90
N LYS A 495 -16.92 6.24 -13.32
CA LYS A 495 -18.17 6.29 -12.54
C LYS A 495 -18.05 5.54 -11.22
N LEU A 496 -17.43 4.37 -11.20
CA LEU A 496 -17.22 3.59 -9.97
C LEU A 496 -16.39 4.37 -8.96
N VAL A 497 -15.26 4.95 -9.40
CA VAL A 497 -14.39 5.78 -8.54
C VAL A 497 -15.13 7.02 -8.02
N ALA A 498 -16.03 7.59 -8.81
CA ALA A 498 -16.86 8.72 -8.42
C ALA A 498 -18.12 8.33 -7.61
N GLY A 499 -18.20 7.12 -7.07
CA GLY A 499 -19.34 6.68 -6.25
C GLY A 499 -20.66 6.52 -7.01
N GLY A 500 -20.57 6.20 -8.31
CA GLY A 500 -21.73 6.05 -9.21
C GLY A 500 -22.12 7.32 -9.96
N HIS A 501 -21.52 8.46 -9.64
CA HIS A 501 -21.75 9.70 -10.38
C HIS A 501 -20.97 9.72 -11.68
N THR A 502 -21.55 10.32 -12.73
CA THR A 502 -20.78 10.59 -13.96
C THR A 502 -19.87 11.79 -13.66
N PRO A 503 -18.54 11.63 -13.64
CA PRO A 503 -17.66 12.76 -13.40
C PRO A 503 -17.92 13.84 -14.44
N ALA A 504 -17.96 15.10 -14.00
CA ALA A 504 -18.13 16.23 -14.90
C ALA A 504 -17.06 16.13 -16.00
N ARG A 505 -17.51 16.00 -17.25
CA ARG A 505 -16.60 15.89 -18.39
C ARG A 505 -15.71 17.14 -18.38
N ARG A 506 -14.38 16.97 -18.47
CA ARG A 506 -13.45 18.10 -18.58
C ARG A 506 -13.97 19.05 -19.64
N GLU A 507 -14.27 20.28 -19.22
CA GLU A 507 -14.83 21.31 -20.08
C GLU A 507 -13.85 21.55 -21.23
N LYS A 508 -14.22 21.14 -22.45
CA LYS A 508 -13.48 21.49 -23.66
C LYS A 508 -13.73 22.96 -23.96
N THR A 509 -12.77 23.61 -24.58
CA THR A 509 -12.97 24.95 -25.11
C THR A 509 -14.18 24.92 -26.03
N GLU A 510 -15.06 25.91 -25.88
CA GLU A 510 -16.29 25.99 -26.68
C GLU A 510 -15.91 25.95 -28.17
N LYS A 511 -16.44 24.99 -28.95
CA LYS A 511 -16.02 24.76 -30.35
C LYS A 511 -16.14 26.01 -31.23
N ALA A 512 -17.04 26.92 -30.86
CA ALA A 512 -17.33 28.16 -31.54
C ALA A 512 -16.54 29.37 -30.98
N TYR A 513 -15.64 29.18 -30.01
CA TYR A 513 -14.78 30.24 -29.48
C TYR A 513 -13.85 30.78 -30.57
N SER A 514 -13.59 32.09 -30.57
CA SER A 514 -12.85 32.76 -31.63
C SER A 514 -12.00 33.88 -31.08
N LEU A 515 -10.68 33.70 -31.10
CA LEU A 515 -9.74 34.76 -30.71
C LEU A 515 -9.92 36.04 -31.52
N LYS A 516 -10.18 35.91 -32.84
CA LYS A 516 -10.39 37.05 -33.75
C LYS A 516 -11.60 37.91 -33.41
N GLY A 517 -12.56 37.37 -32.65
CA GLY A 517 -13.78 38.10 -32.28
C GLY A 517 -13.65 38.86 -30.96
N LEU A 518 -12.66 38.54 -30.11
CA LEU A 518 -12.53 39.13 -28.79
C LEU A 518 -12.07 40.58 -28.87
N ASN A 519 -12.64 41.43 -28.02
CA ASN A 519 -12.15 42.79 -27.83
C ASN A 519 -11.24 42.84 -26.60
N ILE A 520 -9.93 42.71 -26.85
CA ILE A 520 -8.90 42.71 -25.81
C ILE A 520 -8.03 43.94 -25.99
N ASN A 521 -7.83 44.71 -24.93
CA ASN A 521 -6.88 45.81 -24.90
C ASN A 521 -5.52 45.27 -24.44
N GLY A 522 -4.70 44.87 -25.42
CA GLY A 522 -3.38 44.26 -25.23
C GLY A 522 -2.91 43.46 -26.46
N ASP A 523 -1.62 43.14 -26.51
CA ASP A 523 -1.04 42.31 -27.57
C ASP A 523 -1.28 40.82 -27.29
N LEU A 524 -2.39 40.30 -27.82
CA LEU A 524 -2.74 38.88 -27.71
C LEU A 524 -1.72 37.97 -28.41
N GLN A 525 -1.16 38.41 -29.54
CA GLN A 525 -0.19 37.60 -30.28
C GLN A 525 1.12 37.50 -29.50
N GLY A 526 1.60 38.63 -28.96
CA GLY A 526 2.75 38.66 -28.06
C GLY A 526 2.52 37.90 -26.76
N LEU A 527 1.29 37.87 -26.22
CA LEU A 527 0.96 37.00 -25.09
C LEU A 527 1.15 35.53 -25.46
N MET A 528 0.56 35.08 -26.56
CA MET A 528 0.65 33.67 -26.99
C MET A 528 2.11 33.27 -27.21
N SER A 529 2.89 34.06 -27.94
CA SER A 529 4.32 33.78 -28.17
C SER A 529 5.13 33.76 -26.88
N HIS A 530 4.82 34.62 -25.92
CA HIS A 530 5.52 34.64 -24.64
C HIS A 530 5.18 33.42 -23.78
N VAL A 531 3.91 33.01 -23.76
CA VAL A 531 3.48 31.81 -23.04
C VAL A 531 4.06 30.54 -23.68
N GLU A 532 4.15 30.47 -25.02
CA GLU A 532 4.81 29.38 -25.75
C GLU A 532 6.32 29.30 -25.46
N ALA A 533 7.00 30.46 -25.42
CA ALA A 533 8.42 30.53 -25.07
C ALA A 533 8.65 30.06 -23.63
N TYR A 534 7.79 30.49 -22.70
CA TYR A 534 7.85 30.06 -21.30
C TYR A 534 7.51 28.58 -21.12
N ASP A 535 6.55 28.04 -21.88
CA ASP A 535 6.25 26.61 -21.89
C ASP A 535 7.43 25.76 -22.38
N SER A 536 8.10 26.23 -23.43
CA SER A 536 9.31 25.59 -23.96
C SER A 536 10.44 25.61 -22.93
N TYR A 537 10.61 26.75 -22.26
CA TYR A 537 11.54 26.90 -21.13
C TYR A 537 11.24 25.93 -19.99
N LEU A 538 9.97 25.80 -19.57
CA LEU A 538 9.57 24.86 -18.50
C LEU A 538 9.82 23.38 -18.86
N LYS A 539 9.98 23.04 -20.14
CA LYS A 539 10.30 21.69 -20.61
C LYS A 539 11.80 21.42 -20.67
N ASP A 540 12.64 22.46 -20.60
CA ASP A 540 14.08 22.36 -20.68
C ASP A 540 14.69 22.10 -19.28
N PRO A 541 15.37 20.95 -19.07
CA PRO A 541 15.97 20.61 -17.78
C PRO A 541 17.20 21.46 -17.40
N ASP A 542 17.85 22.13 -18.35
CA ASP A 542 19.08 22.92 -18.09
C ASP A 542 18.79 24.41 -17.80
N SER A 543 17.53 24.73 -17.52
CA SER A 543 17.03 26.09 -17.46
C SER A 543 17.07 26.69 -16.04
N ASP A 544 17.91 27.72 -15.82
CA ASP A 544 18.25 28.28 -14.49
C ASP A 544 17.62 29.66 -14.18
N LEU A 545 16.77 30.16 -15.07
CA LEU A 545 16.10 31.46 -14.91
C LEU A 545 14.95 31.39 -13.89
N ASN A 546 15.08 32.20 -12.84
CA ASN A 546 14.06 32.40 -11.81
C ASN A 546 12.95 33.34 -12.34
N VAL A 547 12.10 32.83 -13.23
CA VAL A 547 10.99 33.60 -13.83
C VAL A 547 9.65 32.94 -13.48
N CYS A 548 8.62 33.76 -13.26
CA CYS A 548 7.24 33.32 -13.00
C CYS A 548 6.31 33.91 -14.07
N MET A 549 5.33 33.14 -14.54
CA MET A 549 4.34 33.62 -15.51
C MET A 549 2.99 33.85 -14.83
N ASN A 550 2.78 35.08 -14.34
CA ASN A 550 1.57 35.47 -13.63
C ASN A 550 0.74 36.44 -14.48
N ILE A 551 -0.41 35.99 -14.96
CA ILE A 551 -1.27 36.72 -15.89
C ILE A 551 -2.58 37.10 -15.19
N LEU A 552 -3.00 38.36 -15.31
CA LEU A 552 -4.28 38.86 -14.82
C LEU A 552 -5.21 39.18 -15.99
N PHE A 553 -6.36 38.53 -16.03
CA PHE A 553 -7.47 38.82 -16.94
C PHE A 553 -8.55 39.59 -16.20
N TYR A 554 -8.84 40.82 -16.63
CA TYR A 554 -9.85 41.66 -15.98
C TYR A 554 -10.81 42.27 -17.00
N GLY A 555 -12.03 42.57 -16.57
CA GLY A 555 -13.06 43.22 -17.41
C GLY A 555 -14.47 42.75 -17.08
N PRO A 556 -15.51 43.24 -17.78
CA PRO A 556 -16.90 42.91 -17.50
C PRO A 556 -17.19 41.39 -17.53
N PRO A 557 -18.22 40.90 -16.82
CA PRO A 557 -18.60 39.50 -16.84
C PRO A 557 -19.05 39.04 -18.25
N GLY A 558 -18.74 37.79 -18.59
CA GLY A 558 -19.14 37.19 -19.87
C GLY A 558 -18.27 37.57 -21.08
N THR A 559 -17.19 38.33 -20.90
CA THR A 559 -16.27 38.76 -21.99
C THR A 559 -15.32 37.67 -22.51
N GLY A 560 -15.33 36.47 -21.91
CA GLY A 560 -14.53 35.33 -22.37
C GLY A 560 -13.18 35.14 -21.66
N LYS A 561 -13.00 35.72 -20.46
CA LYS A 561 -11.77 35.58 -19.64
C LYS A 561 -11.39 34.13 -19.33
N SER A 562 -12.31 33.38 -18.73
CA SER A 562 -12.07 31.97 -18.36
C SER A 562 -11.92 31.07 -19.60
N GLU A 563 -12.59 31.40 -20.70
CA GLU A 563 -12.41 30.70 -21.99
C GLU A 563 -11.03 30.94 -22.61
N LEU A 564 -10.46 32.15 -22.51
CA LEU A 564 -9.10 32.40 -23.01
C LEU A 564 -8.08 31.58 -22.21
N ALA A 565 -8.24 31.49 -20.90
CA ALA A 565 -7.38 30.68 -20.05
C ALA A 565 -7.43 29.19 -20.44
N ARG A 566 -8.63 28.67 -20.72
CA ARG A 566 -8.84 27.31 -21.23
C ARG A 566 -8.20 27.11 -22.60
N TYR A 567 -8.39 28.06 -23.51
CA TYR A 567 -7.76 28.04 -24.83
C TYR A 567 -6.23 27.98 -24.74
N ILE A 568 -5.62 28.79 -23.85
CA ILE A 568 -4.17 28.78 -23.62
C ILE A 568 -3.70 27.39 -23.17
N ALA A 569 -4.37 26.79 -22.19
CA ALA A 569 -3.99 25.44 -21.72
C ALA A 569 -4.11 24.38 -22.83
N GLU A 570 -5.19 24.41 -23.62
CA GLU A 570 -5.38 23.49 -24.74
C GLU A 570 -4.31 23.68 -25.83
N HIS A 571 -4.00 24.94 -26.16
CA HIS A 571 -2.98 25.31 -27.16
C HIS A 571 -1.57 24.85 -26.77
N LEU A 572 -1.22 24.95 -25.48
CA LEU A 572 0.06 24.46 -24.95
C LEU A 572 0.09 22.94 -24.74
N GLY A 573 -1.05 22.26 -24.90
CA GLY A 573 -1.18 20.83 -24.59
C GLY A 573 -1.04 20.51 -23.09
N ARG A 574 -1.23 21.50 -22.21
CA ARG A 574 -1.14 21.34 -20.75
C ARG A 574 -2.48 20.99 -20.13
N GLU A 575 -2.45 20.46 -18.92
CA GLU A 575 -3.67 20.32 -18.11
C GLU A 575 -4.15 21.69 -17.65
N LEU A 576 -5.47 21.85 -17.55
CA LEU A 576 -6.11 23.04 -16.99
C LEU A 576 -6.59 22.72 -15.57
N MET A 577 -6.07 23.44 -14.57
CA MET A 577 -6.53 23.34 -13.19
C MET A 577 -7.28 24.62 -12.84
N VAL A 578 -8.62 24.56 -12.83
CA VAL A 578 -9.47 25.68 -12.42
C VAL A 578 -9.82 25.52 -10.94
N ARG A 579 -9.63 26.58 -10.17
CA ARG A 579 -10.11 26.73 -8.80
C ARG A 579 -10.85 28.05 -8.69
N ARG A 580 -12.07 28.03 -8.14
CA ARG A 580 -12.72 29.28 -7.76
C ARG A 580 -12.11 29.76 -6.47
N ALA A 581 -12.10 31.06 -6.27
CA ALA A 581 -11.69 31.63 -4.98
C ALA A 581 -12.45 31.03 -3.78
N SER A 582 -13.74 30.71 -3.94
CA SER A 582 -14.52 30.02 -2.90
C SER A 582 -13.99 28.64 -2.52
N ASP A 583 -13.27 27.96 -3.41
CA ASP A 583 -12.70 26.63 -3.16
C ASP A 583 -11.43 26.70 -2.30
N LEU A 584 -10.81 27.89 -2.25
CA LEU A 584 -9.57 28.13 -1.50
C LEU A 584 -9.85 28.64 -0.08
N ILE A 585 -11.01 29.27 0.14
CA ILE A 585 -11.35 29.96 1.38
C ILE A 585 -12.14 29.01 2.30
N SER A 586 -11.60 28.77 3.48
CA SER A 586 -12.28 28.08 4.58
C SER A 586 -12.72 29.05 5.68
N LYS A 587 -13.70 28.62 6.48
CA LYS A 587 -14.12 29.33 7.70
C LYS A 587 -13.19 29.04 8.90
N TRP A 588 -12.34 28.03 8.79
CA TRP A 588 -11.41 27.61 9.83
C TRP A 588 -10.04 28.28 9.64
N VAL A 589 -9.49 28.83 10.73
CA VAL A 589 -8.21 29.56 10.70
C VAL A 589 -7.07 28.61 10.31
N GLY A 590 -6.26 28.97 9.31
CA GLY A 590 -5.11 28.19 8.84
C GLY A 590 -5.40 27.22 7.68
N GLU A 591 -6.66 26.80 7.50
CA GLU A 591 -7.01 25.87 6.41
C GLU A 591 -6.92 26.53 5.03
N SER A 592 -7.28 27.81 4.93
CA SER A 592 -7.19 28.54 3.66
C SER A 592 -5.76 28.65 3.16
N GLU A 593 -4.80 28.95 4.05
CA GLU A 593 -3.38 29.01 3.73
C GLU A 593 -2.85 27.65 3.25
N GLN A 594 -3.26 26.57 3.93
CA GLN A 594 -2.93 25.20 3.53
C GLN A 594 -3.52 24.86 2.16
N ASN A 595 -4.78 25.22 1.90
CA ASN A 595 -5.45 25.00 0.63
C ASN A 595 -4.76 25.75 -0.52
N ILE A 596 -4.40 27.01 -0.30
CA ILE A 596 -3.65 27.82 -1.27
C ILE A 596 -2.31 27.15 -1.57
N ALA A 597 -1.48 26.87 -0.55
CA ALA A 597 -0.18 26.24 -0.73
C ALA A 597 -0.30 24.88 -1.46
N LYS A 598 -1.29 24.08 -1.11
CA LYS A 598 -1.58 22.78 -1.74
C LYS A 598 -1.93 22.93 -3.22
N VAL A 599 -2.82 23.85 -3.59
CA VAL A 599 -3.22 24.06 -4.99
C VAL A 599 -2.04 24.50 -5.85
N PHE A 600 -1.20 25.41 -5.36
CA PHE A 600 0.01 25.82 -6.08
C PHE A 600 1.02 24.67 -6.23
N ALA A 601 1.21 23.87 -5.18
CA ALA A 601 2.07 22.68 -5.24
C ALA A 601 1.55 21.63 -6.24
N GLU A 602 0.25 21.33 -6.21
CA GLU A 602 -0.40 20.40 -7.15
C GLU A 602 -0.26 20.87 -8.60
N ALA A 603 -0.49 22.16 -8.87
CA ALA A 603 -0.33 22.74 -10.20
C ALA A 603 1.12 22.67 -10.68
N GLY A 604 2.09 22.92 -9.79
CA GLY A 604 3.52 22.85 -10.11
C GLY A 604 3.95 21.42 -10.43
N GLN A 605 3.53 20.44 -9.62
CA GLN A 605 3.85 19.02 -9.81
C GLN A 605 3.22 18.41 -11.07
N SER A 606 2.00 18.84 -11.42
CA SER A 606 1.31 18.40 -12.64
C SER A 606 1.74 19.16 -13.90
N GLY A 607 2.46 20.28 -13.74
CA GLY A 607 2.77 21.21 -14.82
C GLY A 607 1.51 21.80 -15.45
N ALA A 608 0.41 21.91 -14.70
CA ALA A 608 -0.86 22.44 -15.19
C ALA A 608 -0.82 23.97 -15.32
N VAL A 609 -1.66 24.51 -16.20
CA VAL A 609 -2.03 25.92 -16.17
C VAL A 609 -3.02 26.11 -15.03
N LEU A 610 -2.62 26.86 -14.00
CA LEU A 610 -3.45 27.15 -12.83
C LEU A 610 -4.32 28.36 -13.13
N VAL A 611 -5.64 28.19 -13.07
CA VAL A 611 -6.61 29.27 -13.21
C VAL A 611 -7.29 29.50 -11.87
N ILE A 612 -7.15 30.70 -11.35
CA ILE A 612 -7.93 31.17 -10.19
C ILE A 612 -9.05 32.05 -10.72
N ASP A 613 -10.25 31.49 -10.76
CA ASP A 613 -11.45 32.20 -11.23
C ASP A 613 -12.06 33.03 -10.09
N GLU A 614 -12.56 34.22 -10.42
CA GLU A 614 -13.16 35.16 -9.45
C GLU A 614 -12.20 35.52 -8.30
N ALA A 615 -10.94 35.76 -8.66
CA ALA A 615 -9.88 36.11 -7.71
C ALA A 615 -10.14 37.44 -6.98
N ASP A 616 -11.06 38.26 -7.50
CA ASP A 616 -11.56 39.45 -6.82
C ASP A 616 -12.05 39.15 -5.40
N SER A 617 -12.76 38.04 -5.20
CA SER A 617 -13.44 37.76 -3.93
C SER A 617 -12.55 37.64 -2.70
N PHE A 618 -11.23 37.42 -2.84
CA PHE A 618 -10.29 37.44 -1.71
C PHE A 618 -9.16 38.46 -1.85
N ILE A 619 -8.76 38.86 -3.07
CA ILE A 619 -7.65 39.82 -3.26
C ILE A 619 -8.07 41.26 -2.83
N PHE A 620 -9.36 41.58 -2.87
CA PHE A 620 -9.90 42.91 -2.53
C PHE A 620 -9.95 43.26 -1.05
N SER A 621 -9.80 42.29 -0.16
CA SER A 621 -10.15 42.49 1.25
C SER A 621 -9.10 43.28 2.04
N ARG A 622 -7.93 43.65 1.52
CA ARG A 622 -6.89 44.28 2.37
C ARG A 622 -7.30 45.58 3.05
N ASP A 623 -7.95 46.49 2.32
CA ASP A 623 -8.34 47.81 2.87
C ASP A 623 -9.70 47.77 3.61
N THR A 624 -10.46 46.70 3.46
CA THR A 624 -11.80 46.52 4.06
C THR A 624 -11.89 45.32 5.02
N ALA A 625 -10.78 44.60 5.23
CA ALA A 625 -10.72 43.42 6.07
C ALA A 625 -10.94 43.80 7.53
N VAL A 626 -12.02 43.26 8.10
CA VAL A 626 -12.33 43.43 9.52
C VAL A 626 -11.55 42.42 10.36
N ARG A 627 -11.07 41.33 9.74
CA ARG A 627 -10.48 40.19 10.46
C ARG A 627 -9.07 39.89 9.97
N SER A 628 -8.16 39.60 10.90
CA SER A 628 -6.74 39.35 10.63
C SER A 628 -6.47 38.17 9.68
N TRP A 629 -7.30 37.12 9.72
CA TRP A 629 -7.16 35.94 8.86
C TRP A 629 -7.43 36.24 7.37
N GLU A 630 -8.22 37.27 7.04
CA GLU A 630 -8.43 37.71 5.64
C GLU A 630 -7.15 38.28 5.02
N THR A 631 -6.34 38.96 5.84
CA THR A 631 -5.04 39.50 5.40
C THR A 631 -3.98 38.39 5.25
N MET A 632 -4.01 37.38 6.11
CA MET A 632 -3.07 36.25 6.08
C MET A 632 -3.21 35.41 4.80
N GLN A 633 -4.45 35.11 4.38
CA GLN A 633 -4.73 34.36 3.14
C GLN A 633 -4.20 35.07 1.88
N VAL A 634 -4.40 36.39 1.79
CA VAL A 634 -3.87 37.18 0.66
C VAL A 634 -2.34 37.17 0.66
N ASN A 635 -1.71 37.31 1.83
CA ASN A 635 -0.25 37.24 1.94
C ASN A 635 0.30 35.88 1.48
N GLU A 636 -0.34 34.79 1.89
CA GLU A 636 0.04 33.45 1.46
C GLU A 636 -0.12 33.29 -0.06
N PHE A 637 -1.25 33.74 -0.62
CA PHE A 637 -1.47 33.72 -2.07
C PHE A 637 -0.37 34.45 -2.83
N LEU A 638 -0.03 35.68 -2.44
CA LEU A 638 1.04 36.46 -3.08
C LEU A 638 2.42 35.79 -2.91
N THR A 639 2.67 35.17 -1.77
CA THR A 639 3.92 34.42 -1.51
C THR A 639 4.02 33.21 -2.44
N GLN A 640 2.93 32.48 -2.63
CA GLN A 640 2.88 31.36 -3.57
C GLN A 640 3.04 31.83 -5.01
N MET A 641 2.41 32.94 -5.42
CA MET A 641 2.59 33.53 -6.76
C MET A 641 4.05 33.86 -7.08
N GLU A 642 4.83 34.32 -6.10
CA GLU A 642 6.25 34.63 -6.28
C GLU A 642 7.11 33.37 -6.39
N ARG A 643 6.72 32.29 -5.72
CA ARG A 643 7.46 31.01 -5.72
C ARG A 643 7.05 30.08 -6.87
N PHE A 644 5.87 30.31 -7.45
CA PHE A 644 5.26 29.39 -8.41
C PHE A 644 5.98 29.40 -9.77
N ARG A 645 6.63 28.27 -10.06
CA ARG A 645 7.31 28.00 -11.34
C ARG A 645 6.36 27.41 -12.38
N GLY A 646 5.26 28.09 -12.63
CA GLY A 646 4.22 27.64 -13.55
C GLY A 646 3.55 28.80 -14.26
N ILE A 647 2.45 28.49 -14.95
CA ILE A 647 1.60 29.48 -15.62
C ILE A 647 0.37 29.68 -14.73
N LEU A 648 0.30 30.85 -14.09
CA LEU A 648 -0.85 31.28 -13.30
C LEU A 648 -1.67 32.28 -14.11
N ILE A 649 -2.98 32.04 -14.20
CA ILE A 649 -3.95 32.96 -14.78
C ILE A 649 -5.01 33.26 -13.74
N CYS A 650 -5.10 34.52 -13.29
CA CYS A 650 -6.18 34.97 -12.44
C CYS A 650 -7.21 35.72 -13.27
N THR A 651 -8.50 35.47 -13.04
CA THR A 651 -9.57 36.26 -13.65
C THR A 651 -10.25 37.13 -12.59
N THR A 652 -10.71 38.31 -12.99
CA THR A 652 -11.51 39.18 -12.14
C THR A 652 -12.56 39.92 -12.96
N ASN A 653 -13.75 40.12 -12.39
CA ASN A 653 -14.79 40.94 -13.01
C ASN A 653 -14.69 42.41 -12.61
N ARG A 654 -13.86 42.74 -11.61
CA ARG A 654 -13.70 44.08 -11.07
C ARG A 654 -12.21 44.41 -10.96
N MET A 655 -11.80 45.56 -11.48
CA MET A 655 -10.41 46.04 -11.30
C MET A 655 -10.31 47.05 -10.14
N THR A 656 -11.41 47.73 -9.81
CA THR A 656 -11.47 48.75 -8.75
C THR A 656 -11.40 48.11 -7.36
N GLY A 657 -10.38 48.50 -6.57
CA GLY A 657 -10.19 48.04 -5.18
C GLY A 657 -9.06 47.03 -4.98
N ILE A 658 -8.39 46.55 -6.04
CA ILE A 658 -7.28 45.60 -5.92
C ILE A 658 -6.08 46.39 -5.41
N ASP A 659 -5.46 45.94 -4.32
CA ASP A 659 -4.25 46.55 -3.79
C ASP A 659 -3.14 46.62 -4.85
N GLU A 660 -2.48 47.77 -4.93
CA GLU A 660 -1.42 48.06 -5.89
C GLU A 660 -0.26 47.06 -5.76
N ALA A 661 0.02 46.59 -4.53
CA ALA A 661 1.04 45.59 -4.29
C ALA A 661 0.74 44.23 -4.94
N SER A 662 -0.54 43.85 -5.03
CA SER A 662 -0.98 42.62 -5.72
C SER A 662 -0.86 42.78 -7.24
N ILE A 663 -1.26 43.95 -7.76
CA ILE A 663 -1.21 44.26 -9.20
C ILE A 663 0.23 44.20 -9.75
N ARG A 664 1.23 44.63 -8.96
CA ARG A 664 2.65 44.63 -9.37
C ARG A 664 3.25 43.23 -9.56
N ARG A 665 2.65 42.19 -8.98
CA ARG A 665 3.13 40.78 -9.07
C ARG A 665 2.64 40.04 -10.31
N PHE A 666 1.70 40.62 -11.05
CA PHE A 666 1.27 40.11 -12.35
C PHE A 666 2.17 40.67 -13.45
N SER A 667 2.90 39.79 -14.13
CA SER A 667 3.79 40.13 -15.24
C SER A 667 3.02 40.61 -16.48
N ARG A 668 1.78 40.16 -16.67
CA ARG A 668 0.89 40.60 -17.76
C ARG A 668 -0.50 40.90 -17.22
N LYS A 669 -1.09 41.98 -17.74
CA LYS A 669 -2.43 42.45 -17.40
C LYS A 669 -3.17 42.64 -18.71
N ILE A 670 -4.30 41.95 -18.85
CA ILE A 670 -5.09 41.94 -20.08
C ILE A 670 -6.51 42.36 -19.73
N GLU A 671 -6.91 43.48 -20.33
CA GLU A 671 -8.26 44.01 -20.21
C GLU A 671 -9.15 43.44 -21.30
N PHE A 672 -10.31 42.93 -20.89
CA PHE A 672 -11.36 42.47 -21.75
C PHE A 672 -12.47 43.51 -21.78
N ASN A 673 -12.84 43.93 -22.98
CA ASN A 673 -13.94 44.87 -23.22
C ASN A 673 -15.12 44.16 -23.88
N PHE A 674 -16.26 44.85 -23.92
CA PHE A 674 -17.39 44.42 -24.74
C PHE A 674 -16.99 44.34 -26.22
N LEU A 675 -17.66 43.48 -26.98
CA LEU A 675 -17.29 43.16 -28.35
C LEU A 675 -17.34 44.40 -29.26
N THR A 676 -16.42 44.46 -30.21
CA THR A 676 -16.53 45.42 -31.32
C THR A 676 -17.68 45.00 -32.26
N PRO A 677 -18.22 45.90 -33.10
CA PRO A 677 -19.23 45.53 -34.08
C PRO A 677 -18.81 44.37 -35.00
N GLN A 678 -17.52 44.33 -35.38
CA GLN A 678 -16.97 43.20 -36.14
C GLN A 678 -16.88 41.92 -35.30
N GLY A 679 -16.46 42.03 -34.03
CA GLY A 679 -16.40 40.91 -33.10
C GLY A 679 -17.77 40.28 -32.81
N ALA A 680 -18.79 41.11 -32.60
CA ALA A 680 -20.18 40.70 -32.40
C ALA A 680 -20.71 39.90 -33.60
N GLU A 681 -20.40 40.33 -34.82
CA GLU A 681 -20.75 39.59 -36.03
C GLU A 681 -20.04 38.24 -36.13
N ILE A 682 -18.75 38.17 -35.78
CA ILE A 682 -17.98 36.91 -35.76
C ILE A 682 -18.61 35.92 -34.78
N PHE A 683 -18.93 36.36 -33.56
CA PHE A 683 -19.57 35.50 -32.56
C PHE A 683 -20.98 35.10 -32.98
N TYR A 684 -21.77 36.01 -33.57
CA TYR A 684 -23.09 35.70 -34.09
C TYR A 684 -23.04 34.60 -35.17
N ILE A 685 -22.16 34.75 -36.15
CA ILE A 685 -22.02 33.78 -37.25
C ILE A 685 -21.61 32.40 -36.71
N LYS A 686 -20.78 32.36 -35.66
CA LYS A 686 -20.31 31.08 -35.10
C LYS A 686 -21.30 30.43 -34.14
N LEU A 687 -22.00 31.20 -33.30
CA LEU A 687 -22.82 30.67 -32.20
C LEU A 687 -24.32 30.67 -32.49
N CYS A 688 -24.82 31.67 -33.21
CA CYS A 688 -26.26 31.91 -33.36
C CYS A 688 -26.77 31.62 -34.78
N ALA A 689 -26.01 31.98 -35.81
CA ALA A 689 -26.41 31.73 -37.21
C ALA A 689 -26.66 30.23 -37.53
N PRO A 690 -25.93 29.25 -36.96
CA PRO A 690 -26.22 27.83 -37.19
C PRO A 690 -27.58 27.35 -36.65
N LEU A 691 -28.26 28.15 -35.82
CA LEU A 691 -29.57 27.83 -35.26
C LEU A 691 -30.71 28.08 -36.24
N THR A 692 -30.43 28.70 -37.39
CA THR A 692 -31.45 29.05 -38.38
C THR A 692 -31.05 28.53 -39.75
N ALA A 693 -32.01 28.03 -40.54
CA ALA A 693 -31.75 27.63 -41.93
C ALA A 693 -31.64 28.84 -42.90
N TRP A 694 -31.96 30.03 -42.42
CA TRP A 694 -32.06 31.26 -43.21
C TRP A 694 -30.69 31.96 -43.32
N PRO A 695 -30.41 32.69 -44.41
CA PRO A 695 -29.21 33.52 -44.50
C PRO A 695 -29.38 34.83 -43.71
N LEU A 696 -28.27 35.32 -43.13
CA LEU A 696 -28.27 36.55 -42.34
C LEU A 696 -28.68 37.76 -43.19
N ASP A 697 -29.86 38.31 -42.89
CA ASP A 697 -30.40 39.47 -43.59
C ASP A 697 -29.67 40.76 -43.23
N LYS A 698 -29.62 41.70 -44.17
CA LYS A 698 -28.88 42.97 -44.03
C LYS A 698 -29.37 43.79 -42.83
N LYS A 699 -30.68 43.77 -42.56
CA LYS A 699 -31.31 44.54 -41.47
C LYS A 699 -30.90 43.98 -40.10
N SER A 700 -30.92 42.66 -39.92
CA SER A 700 -30.45 42.00 -38.69
C SER A 700 -28.95 42.19 -38.47
N ARG A 701 -28.14 42.17 -39.54
CA ARG A 701 -26.70 42.47 -39.46
C ARG A 701 -26.42 43.92 -39.02
N GLU A 702 -27.16 44.89 -39.57
CA GLU A 702 -27.03 46.30 -39.18
C GLU A 702 -27.46 46.53 -37.72
N ARG A 703 -28.56 45.90 -37.29
CA ARG A 703 -29.02 45.92 -35.89
C ARG A 703 -27.96 45.36 -34.94
N LEU A 704 -27.44 44.17 -35.23
CA LEU A 704 -26.39 43.52 -34.43
C LEU A 704 -25.15 44.40 -34.27
N ARG A 705 -24.69 45.04 -35.35
CA ARG A 705 -23.54 45.95 -35.32
C ARG A 705 -23.82 47.23 -34.53
N GLY A 706 -25.09 47.63 -34.41
CA GLY A 706 -25.53 48.78 -33.63
C GLY A 706 -25.76 48.48 -32.15
N THR A 707 -25.84 47.21 -31.75
CA THR A 707 -26.00 46.82 -30.35
C THR A 707 -24.68 46.97 -29.59
N LEU A 708 -24.68 47.84 -28.58
CA LEU A 708 -23.53 48.06 -27.69
C LEU A 708 -23.55 47.09 -26.51
N ASP A 709 -22.43 47.01 -25.78
CA ASP A 709 -22.27 46.24 -24.53
C ASP A 709 -22.53 44.71 -24.62
N LEU A 710 -22.41 44.15 -25.84
CA LEU A 710 -22.49 42.71 -26.05
C LEU A 710 -21.20 42.01 -25.63
N ALA A 711 -21.33 40.91 -24.90
CA ALA A 711 -20.24 40.02 -24.53
C ALA A 711 -20.47 38.62 -25.15
N PRO A 712 -19.42 37.81 -25.40
CA PRO A 712 -19.56 36.44 -25.89
C PRO A 712 -20.54 35.57 -25.08
N GLY A 713 -20.62 35.79 -23.77
CA GLY A 713 -21.57 35.13 -22.88
C GLY A 713 -23.04 35.32 -23.30
N ASP A 714 -23.39 36.47 -23.88
CA ASP A 714 -24.77 36.77 -24.29
C ASP A 714 -25.19 35.92 -25.49
N PHE A 715 -24.28 35.73 -26.43
CA PHE A 715 -24.47 34.83 -27.57
C PHE A 715 -24.64 33.39 -27.11
N LYS A 716 -23.92 32.97 -26.07
CA LYS A 716 -24.11 31.65 -25.46
C LYS A 716 -25.48 31.52 -24.80
N THR A 717 -25.91 32.50 -24.00
CA THR A 717 -27.25 32.53 -23.39
C THR A 717 -28.36 32.45 -24.43
N VAL A 718 -28.26 33.25 -25.49
CA VAL A 718 -29.23 33.24 -26.59
C VAL A 718 -29.18 31.90 -27.34
N ARG A 719 -28.00 31.37 -27.63
CA ARG A 719 -27.88 30.05 -28.25
C ARG A 719 -28.54 28.96 -27.41
N ASP A 720 -28.24 28.91 -26.11
CA ASP A 720 -28.77 27.89 -25.21
C ASP A 720 -30.30 28.03 -25.02
N ARG A 721 -30.84 29.25 -25.13
CA ARG A 721 -32.29 29.51 -25.16
C ARG A 721 -32.95 28.95 -26.41
N TYR A 722 -32.30 29.03 -27.57
CA TYR A 722 -32.92 28.72 -28.86
C TYR A 722 -32.48 27.38 -29.49
N CYS A 723 -31.46 26.70 -28.95
CA CYS A 723 -30.90 25.47 -29.54
C CYS A 723 -31.84 24.26 -29.54
N LEU A 724 -32.88 24.26 -28.71
CA LEU A 724 -33.88 23.19 -28.63
C LEU A 724 -35.02 23.34 -29.66
N PHE A 725 -35.10 24.48 -30.34
CA PHE A 725 -36.14 24.74 -31.35
C PHE A 725 -35.69 24.28 -32.73
N LYS A 726 -36.66 24.00 -33.62
CA LYS A 726 -36.36 23.59 -35.00
C LYS A 726 -35.77 24.77 -35.78
N PRO A 727 -34.72 24.57 -36.60
CA PRO A 727 -34.08 25.65 -37.35
C PRO A 727 -35.00 26.47 -38.27
N ASP A 728 -36.11 25.87 -38.73
CA ASP A 728 -37.08 26.52 -39.61
C ASP A 728 -38.02 27.48 -38.85
N THR A 729 -38.09 27.35 -37.52
CA THR A 729 -38.98 28.15 -36.65
C THR A 729 -38.31 29.40 -36.09
N ILE A 730 -36.99 29.53 -36.27
CA ILE A 730 -36.18 30.61 -35.72
C ILE A 730 -35.64 31.44 -36.87
N ASN A 731 -35.80 32.76 -36.77
CA ASN A 731 -35.24 33.70 -37.73
C ASN A 731 -34.19 34.62 -37.07
N HIS A 732 -33.38 35.28 -37.89
CA HIS A 732 -32.32 36.17 -37.41
C HIS A 732 -32.85 37.38 -36.62
N GLN A 733 -34.05 37.87 -36.92
CA GLN A 733 -34.65 39.00 -36.21
C GLN A 733 -34.96 38.65 -34.75
N MET A 734 -35.43 37.44 -34.49
CA MET A 734 -35.69 36.94 -33.14
C MET A 734 -34.38 36.78 -32.34
N LEU A 735 -33.35 36.20 -32.96
CA LEU A 735 -32.05 36.01 -32.31
C LEU A 735 -31.35 37.35 -31.99
N VAL A 736 -31.37 38.30 -32.93
CA VAL A 736 -30.81 39.65 -32.69
C VAL A 736 -31.64 40.42 -31.67
N GLY A 737 -32.98 40.31 -31.71
CA GLY A 737 -33.84 40.91 -30.68
C GLY A 737 -33.53 40.38 -29.28
N ALA A 738 -33.33 39.07 -29.14
CA ALA A 738 -32.94 38.48 -27.86
C ALA A 738 -31.56 38.97 -27.36
N LEU A 739 -30.60 39.22 -28.28
CA LEU A 739 -29.30 39.81 -27.92
C LEU A 739 -29.44 41.27 -27.48
N GLU A 740 -30.29 42.04 -28.15
CA GLU A 740 -30.60 43.42 -27.74
C GLU A 740 -31.23 43.47 -26.35
N GLU A 741 -32.14 42.53 -26.02
CA GLU A 741 -32.73 42.41 -24.68
C GLU A 741 -31.67 42.14 -23.60
N GLU A 742 -30.73 41.22 -23.84
CA GLU A 742 -29.63 40.93 -22.90
C GLU A 742 -28.73 42.15 -22.69
N ALA A 743 -28.40 42.89 -23.75
CA ALA A 743 -27.60 44.11 -23.67
C ALA A 743 -28.28 45.20 -22.80
N VAL A 744 -29.60 45.36 -22.95
CA VAL A 744 -30.40 46.33 -22.16
C VAL A 744 -30.51 45.92 -20.69
N MET A 745 -30.69 44.63 -20.39
CA MET A 745 -30.77 44.15 -19.00
C MET A 745 -29.46 44.39 -18.23
N LYS A 746 -28.32 44.30 -18.91
CA LYS A 746 -27.01 44.60 -18.29
C LYS A 746 -26.87 46.06 -17.93
N THR A 747 -27.21 46.97 -18.85
CA THR A 747 -27.13 48.42 -18.63
C THR A 747 -28.05 48.86 -17.49
N ALA A 748 -29.23 48.24 -17.35
CA ALA A 748 -30.16 48.50 -16.24
C ALA A 748 -29.59 48.07 -14.87
N ASN A 749 -28.86 46.96 -14.81
CA ASN A 749 -28.26 46.45 -13.55
C ASN A 749 -26.97 47.17 -13.15
N THR A 750 -26.19 47.71 -14.08
CA THR A 750 -25.05 48.58 -13.75
C THR A 750 -25.46 49.92 -13.13
N GLY A 751 -26.76 50.27 -13.18
CA GLY A 751 -27.28 51.58 -12.77
C GLY A 751 -27.87 51.73 -11.36
N LYS A 752 -28.16 50.69 -10.55
CA LYS A 752 -28.83 50.89 -9.23
C LYS A 752 -28.55 49.85 -8.12
N LYS A 753 -28.14 50.43 -6.97
CA LYS A 753 -28.36 50.10 -5.54
C LYS A 753 -27.62 48.94 -4.86
N ILE A 754 -26.73 49.37 -3.96
CA ILE A 754 -26.35 48.69 -2.71
C ILE A 754 -27.63 48.30 -1.95
N ILE A 755 -27.92 47.00 -1.86
CA ILE A 755 -28.92 46.46 -0.94
C ILE A 755 -28.23 46.33 0.41
N GLY A 756 -28.25 47.41 1.20
CA GLY A 756 -27.94 47.36 2.62
C GLY A 756 -29.15 46.85 3.38
N PHE A 757 -28.99 45.73 4.09
CA PHE A 757 -29.92 45.31 5.14
C PHE A 757 -29.89 46.35 6.26
N THR A 758 -30.83 47.28 6.28
CA THR A 758 -31.19 48.01 7.51
C THR A 758 -32.20 47.17 8.29
N ALA A 759 -31.72 46.50 9.33
CA ALA A 759 -32.56 45.87 10.33
C ALA A 759 -33.37 46.96 11.07
N GLN A 760 -34.68 46.97 10.87
CA GLN A 760 -35.59 47.70 11.74
C GLN A 760 -35.74 46.92 13.05
N GLY A 761 -35.03 47.37 14.09
CA GLY A 761 -35.29 46.97 15.47
C GLY A 761 -36.67 47.43 15.89
N LYS A 762 -37.55 46.49 16.20
CA LYS A 762 -38.75 46.75 17.00
C LYS A 762 -38.33 46.81 18.46
N GLU A 763 -38.27 48.00 19.02
CA GLU A 763 -38.42 48.20 20.46
C GLU A 763 -39.80 47.66 20.86
N LYS A 764 -39.82 46.65 21.73
CA LYS A 764 -40.97 46.36 22.58
C LYS A 764 -40.59 46.78 23.99
N THR A 765 -41.28 47.81 24.44
CA THR A 765 -41.38 48.28 25.82
C THR A 765 -42.04 47.23 26.71
N VAL A 766 -41.61 47.28 27.99
CA VAL A 766 -42.05 46.55 29.20
C VAL A 766 -41.40 45.20 29.44
#